data_AF-A0A444TYX4-F1
#
_entry.id   AF-A0A444TYX4-F1
#
_cell.length_a   1.000
_cell.length_b   1.000
_cell.length_c   1.000
_cell.angle_alpha   90.00
_cell.angle_beta   90.00
_cell.angle_gamma   90.00
#
_symmetry.space_group_name_H-M   'P 1'
#
loop_
_entity.id
_entity.type
_entity.pdbx_description
1 polymer ?
#
loop_
_entity_poly.entity_id
_entity_poly.type
_entity_poly.pdbx_seq_one_letter_code
_entity_poly.pdbx_strand_id
1 'polypeptide(L)'
;MAVATVRRILISEIVDPCCKQILQENGIAVTEKQNLSKDELIAEIKGYEGLIVRSATKVTADVINAAEDLKIIGRAGTGVDNVDVEAATKKGIIVMNTPSGNTTSAAELTCGMIVSLSRQIPQAVMSMKAGNWDRKKFMGAELYGKTLGIVGLGRIGKEVAIRMQSFGMKTVGYDPIIPPEVTATFGVEQMSLERLWPLCDYITVHTPLMPSTTGLLNDESFARCRKGVKVINCARGGIIDEAALLRALESGQCGGAGLDVFIDEPPKDWSLVNHPGVVSCPHLGANTKEAQIRCGRDIATQIVEMMQGKSLIGAVNAQVLTAAIAPESRPWIKLGEALGSVGTACAGQVKSEVQITALGQSLKNAAGYLSAAVVVGMLKDSSKNAVNLVNALPLAKEAGVTVCCVSFKSFLNKIASHQSDAAPMLAQSACEVEISANGVSHKVVGSVQGDVPVLLELNGGLFRQPVPLAGNLIFFKALANPQLVPSVAAMSIKEQECYTYDFADPAHPAEFLDAFQEFYLDGLFTDITLQCATGQIFQCHKAALSACSAYFKVMFTADMRERSNNLIKLSGIDSDVLTALVNYVYTSQLKITEKNVQSLLEAADLLQFVSVKKACEEFLVRHLDVDNCLGMHSFAEFHVCPELEKEARRMMLCMFEEVTMQEEFLELDFEKLSYIVSRENLNVWRQEVLLEAVVKWITHDVQARTGYVQDLLYCIQLDLDEIYLRTALDLQKRCLLGSEKKVYSLICHGLQSTRKGNFVSSKKLTSSMYIIGGYYWHPLSEVNAWDPLTNTWVQGTDMPDHTRESYSVSLLGPNIYVTGGYRTDNIEALDTVWVYNGDTDEWTEGCPMLHARYYHCSVTLHGCVYVIGGYRGGAPAREAEFYDPLKKTWSPVANMVQGVGNATACVLRDIIYVTGGHYGYRGSCTYDKIQRYRSDLNEWSIVTISPHPEYGLCSVALNNKLHLVGGQTTITDCYDPEKDEWRQMAPMMERRMECGAIAMNGCIYVTGGYSYSKGSYLQSIEKYDPEQDKWEIVGSLPSAMRSHGCVCVYSV
;
A
#
# COMPACT_ATOMS: atom_id res chain seq x y z
N MET A 1 -8.88 23.13 9.08
CA MET A 1 -8.08 23.25 7.85
C MET A 1 -8.79 22.51 6.75
N ALA A 2 -9.24 23.22 5.71
CA ALA A 2 -9.16 22.62 4.38
C ALA A 2 -7.68 22.70 4.05
N VAL A 3 -7.00 21.58 3.85
CA VAL A 3 -5.68 21.61 3.21
C VAL A 3 -5.91 22.36 1.89
N ALA A 4 -5.09 23.37 1.62
CA ALA A 4 -5.29 24.34 0.54
C ALA A 4 -5.90 23.69 -0.70
N THR A 5 -7.15 24.03 -1.03
CA THR A 5 -7.77 23.54 -2.27
C THR A 5 -7.06 24.19 -3.44
N VAL A 6 -6.42 23.39 -4.28
CA VAL A 6 -5.72 23.84 -5.50
C VAL A 6 -6.55 23.40 -6.69
N ARG A 7 -7.02 24.36 -7.48
CA ARG A 7 -7.94 24.15 -8.61
C ARG A 7 -7.26 24.42 -9.95
N ARG A 8 -6.23 25.27 -9.97
CA ARG A 8 -5.53 25.68 -11.19
C ARG A 8 -4.02 25.58 -11.00
N ILE A 9 -3.38 24.79 -11.85
CA ILE A 9 -1.92 24.59 -11.86
C ILE A 9 -1.34 25.01 -13.21
N LEU A 10 -0.26 25.78 -13.15
CA LEU A 10 0.60 26.07 -14.30
C LEU A 10 1.79 25.09 -14.30
N ILE A 11 2.02 24.38 -15.40
CA ILE A 11 3.24 23.63 -15.66
C ILE A 11 4.09 24.47 -16.61
N SER A 12 5.22 24.98 -16.13
CA SER A 12 6.06 25.94 -16.86
C SER A 12 7.18 25.31 -17.70
N GLU A 13 7.35 23.99 -17.60
CA GLU A 13 8.43 23.23 -18.23
C GLU A 13 7.91 21.92 -18.84
N ILE A 14 8.75 21.23 -19.60
CA ILE A 14 8.45 19.87 -20.07
C ILE A 14 8.49 18.91 -18.89
N VAL A 15 7.33 18.36 -18.54
CA VAL A 15 7.12 17.28 -17.58
C VAL A 15 6.43 16.13 -18.32
N ASP A 16 6.61 14.90 -17.84
CA ASP A 16 5.95 13.75 -18.44
C ASP A 16 4.41 13.93 -18.46
N PRO A 17 3.71 13.55 -19.56
CA PRO A 17 2.26 13.71 -19.68
C PRO A 17 1.44 13.09 -18.55
N CYS A 18 1.96 12.06 -17.87
CA CYS A 18 1.27 11.46 -16.73
C CYS A 18 0.99 12.47 -15.60
N CYS A 19 1.85 13.49 -15.43
CA CYS A 19 1.67 14.53 -14.43
C CYS A 19 0.36 15.29 -14.64
N LYS A 20 0.12 15.75 -15.87
CA LYS A 20 -1.11 16.45 -16.24
C LYS A 20 -2.33 15.55 -16.14
N GLN A 21 -2.23 14.32 -16.62
CA GLN A 21 -3.33 13.36 -16.59
C GLN A 21 -3.84 13.14 -15.16
N ILE A 22 -2.94 12.82 -14.22
CA ILE A 22 -3.28 12.57 -12.81
C ILE A 22 -3.95 13.79 -12.18
N LEU A 23 -3.43 15.00 -12.43
CA LEU A 23 -4.01 16.24 -11.91
C LEU A 23 -5.43 16.49 -12.47
N GLN A 24 -5.63 16.29 -13.78
CA GLN A 24 -6.92 16.52 -14.44
C GLN A 24 -7.98 15.49 -14.02
N GLU A 25 -7.61 14.21 -13.90
CA GLU A 25 -8.48 13.13 -13.38
C GLU A 25 -8.97 13.42 -11.95
N ASN A 26 -8.21 14.20 -11.18
CA ASN A 26 -8.56 14.62 -9.83
C ASN A 26 -9.18 16.03 -9.76
N GLY A 27 -9.70 16.55 -10.88
CA GLY A 27 -10.47 17.79 -10.94
C GLY A 27 -9.65 19.08 -10.87
N ILE A 28 -8.34 19.02 -11.15
CA ILE A 28 -7.44 20.18 -11.19
C ILE A 28 -7.27 20.63 -12.64
N ALA A 29 -7.57 21.90 -12.93
CA ALA A 29 -7.34 22.47 -14.24
C ALA A 29 -5.84 22.74 -14.43
N VAL A 30 -5.25 22.14 -15.46
CA VAL A 30 -3.82 22.25 -15.77
C VAL A 30 -3.61 23.09 -17.03
N THR A 31 -2.73 24.08 -16.96
CA THR A 31 -2.22 24.82 -18.13
C THR A 31 -0.73 24.52 -18.31
N GLU A 32 -0.32 24.20 -19.53
CA GLU A 32 1.09 23.97 -19.87
C GLU A 32 1.59 25.13 -20.75
N LYS A 33 2.59 25.89 -20.27
CA LYS A 33 3.24 26.96 -21.02
C LYS A 33 4.74 26.91 -20.80
N GLN A 34 5.47 26.55 -21.84
CA GLN A 34 6.91 26.29 -21.77
C GLN A 34 7.72 27.51 -22.21
N ASN A 35 9.00 27.54 -21.82
CA ASN A 35 9.99 28.54 -22.26
C ASN A 35 9.60 30.00 -21.94
N LEU A 36 8.86 30.21 -20.85
CA LEU A 36 8.52 31.55 -20.39
C LEU A 36 9.78 32.26 -19.86
N SER A 37 10.02 33.48 -20.32
CA SER A 37 10.96 34.38 -19.67
C SER A 37 10.48 34.75 -18.26
N LYS A 38 11.38 35.29 -17.42
CA LYS A 38 11.03 35.73 -16.06
C LYS A 38 9.82 36.69 -16.06
N ASP A 39 9.81 37.66 -16.97
CA ASP A 39 8.76 38.67 -17.04
C ASP A 39 7.42 38.10 -17.54
N GLU A 40 7.46 37.16 -18.49
CA GLU A 40 6.27 36.44 -18.95
C GLU A 40 5.71 35.52 -17.86
N LEU A 41 6.57 34.84 -17.10
CA LEU A 41 6.14 34.02 -15.97
C LEU A 41 5.48 34.87 -14.87
N ILE A 42 6.04 36.05 -14.58
CA ILE A 42 5.44 37.03 -13.64
C ILE A 42 4.06 37.49 -14.10
N ALA A 43 3.86 37.69 -15.40
CA ALA A 43 2.57 38.08 -15.95
C ALA A 43 1.56 36.91 -15.91
N GLU A 44 2.01 35.71 -16.25
CA GLU A 44 1.17 34.51 -16.39
C GLU A 44 0.77 33.89 -15.06
N ILE A 45 1.65 33.89 -14.05
CA ILE A 45 1.41 33.18 -12.79
C ILE A 45 0.21 33.73 -11.99
N LYS A 46 -0.27 34.92 -12.35
CA LYS A 46 -1.45 35.57 -11.76
C LYS A 46 -2.70 34.73 -11.99
N GLY A 47 -3.34 34.28 -10.92
CA GLY A 47 -4.53 33.43 -10.94
C GLY A 47 -4.26 31.93 -10.86
N TYR A 48 -3.01 31.48 -10.82
CA TYR A 48 -2.70 30.07 -10.56
C TYR A 48 -2.50 29.83 -9.06
N GLU A 49 -3.05 28.69 -8.59
CA GLU A 49 -2.93 28.27 -7.19
C GLU A 49 -1.79 27.27 -6.99
N GLY A 50 -1.29 26.67 -8.08
CA GLY A 50 -0.08 25.87 -8.07
C GLY A 50 0.83 26.12 -9.28
N LEU A 51 2.13 25.91 -9.08
CA LEU A 51 3.15 25.98 -10.11
C LEU A 51 3.98 24.70 -10.09
N ILE A 52 4.06 24.00 -11.22
CA ILE A 52 4.97 22.87 -11.41
C ILE A 52 6.14 23.31 -12.29
N VAL A 53 7.34 23.07 -11.80
CA VAL A 53 8.61 23.36 -12.47
C VAL A 53 9.51 22.13 -12.45
N ARG A 54 10.62 22.20 -13.20
CA ARG A 54 11.67 21.21 -13.18
C ARG A 54 13.01 21.86 -12.85
N SER A 55 13.89 22.10 -13.82
CA SER A 55 15.25 22.62 -13.57
C SER A 55 15.56 23.92 -14.31
N ALA A 56 14.86 24.20 -15.41
CA ALA A 56 15.11 25.37 -16.25
C ALA A 56 14.48 26.64 -15.67
N THR A 57 13.23 26.57 -15.23
CA THR A 57 12.50 27.73 -14.70
C THR A 57 13.03 28.09 -13.33
N LYS A 58 13.48 29.35 -13.18
CA LYS A 58 13.92 29.92 -11.90
C LYS A 58 12.76 30.63 -11.21
N VAL A 59 12.23 30.03 -10.15
CA VAL A 59 11.14 30.56 -9.32
C VAL A 59 11.73 31.51 -8.27
N THR A 60 12.13 32.70 -8.71
CA THR A 60 12.74 33.74 -7.87
C THR A 60 11.74 34.43 -6.95
N ALA A 61 12.22 35.18 -5.94
CA ALA A 61 11.38 36.02 -5.09
C ALA A 61 10.41 36.93 -5.88
N ASP A 62 10.82 37.49 -7.02
CA ASP A 62 9.96 38.36 -7.84
C ASP A 62 8.77 37.59 -8.43
N VAL A 63 8.99 36.35 -8.89
CA VAL A 63 7.92 35.46 -9.38
C VAL A 63 6.96 35.10 -8.25
N ILE A 64 7.52 34.72 -7.10
CA ILE A 64 6.74 34.35 -5.91
C ILE A 64 5.90 35.54 -5.44
N ASN A 65 6.48 36.74 -5.38
CA ASN A 65 5.79 37.95 -4.92
C ASN A 65 4.68 38.38 -5.88
N ALA A 66 4.85 38.19 -7.19
CA ALA A 66 3.82 38.48 -8.19
C ALA A 66 2.62 37.51 -8.16
N ALA A 67 2.79 36.30 -7.61
CA ALA A 67 1.77 35.26 -7.61
C ALA A 67 0.79 35.41 -6.42
N GLU A 68 -0.33 36.09 -6.62
CA GLU A 68 -1.28 36.45 -5.54
C GLU A 68 -1.98 35.24 -4.91
N ASP A 69 -2.39 34.27 -5.72
CA ASP A 69 -3.19 33.10 -5.29
C ASP A 69 -2.37 31.82 -5.07
N LEU A 70 -1.05 31.87 -5.28
CA LEU A 70 -0.20 30.68 -5.32
C LEU A 70 -0.08 30.05 -3.93
N LYS A 71 -0.42 28.76 -3.83
CA LYS A 71 -0.42 27.98 -2.57
C LYS A 71 0.65 26.90 -2.56
N ILE A 72 1.02 26.39 -3.74
CA ILE A 72 2.01 25.31 -3.89
C ILE A 72 2.96 25.51 -5.07
N ILE A 73 4.24 25.20 -4.87
CA ILE A 73 5.25 25.06 -5.90
C ILE A 73 5.76 23.62 -5.86
N GLY A 74 5.43 22.85 -6.89
CA GLY A 74 5.90 21.48 -7.05
C GLY A 74 7.10 21.42 -7.99
N ARG A 75 8.22 20.85 -7.54
CA ARG A 75 9.36 20.58 -8.41
C ARG A 75 9.39 19.09 -8.76
N ALA A 76 9.31 18.77 -10.05
CA ALA A 76 9.49 17.43 -10.59
C ALA A 76 10.99 17.01 -10.59
N GLY A 77 11.59 16.98 -9.40
CA GLY A 77 12.98 16.56 -9.16
C GLY A 77 13.35 16.71 -7.69
N THR A 78 14.50 16.18 -7.29
CA THR A 78 14.89 16.06 -5.86
C THR A 78 15.47 17.32 -5.24
N GLY A 79 16.34 18.06 -5.92
CA GLY A 79 16.77 19.39 -5.45
C GLY A 79 15.66 20.43 -5.48
N VAL A 80 15.91 21.65 -5.02
CA VAL A 80 15.00 22.79 -5.21
C VAL A 80 15.79 24.07 -5.47
N ASP A 81 16.99 23.94 -6.03
CA ASP A 81 17.98 25.02 -6.18
C ASP A 81 17.49 26.15 -7.11
N ASN A 82 16.50 25.85 -7.95
CA ASN A 82 15.83 26.81 -8.83
C ASN A 82 14.59 27.46 -8.20
N VAL A 83 14.29 27.20 -6.93
CA VAL A 83 13.15 27.78 -6.20
C VAL A 83 13.68 28.56 -5.00
N ASP A 84 13.26 29.82 -4.87
CA ASP A 84 13.54 30.61 -3.68
C ASP A 84 12.62 30.16 -2.53
N VAL A 85 13.08 29.13 -1.82
CA VAL A 85 12.34 28.50 -0.72
C VAL A 85 12.09 29.50 0.42
N GLU A 86 13.01 30.43 0.66
CA GLU A 86 12.84 31.43 1.72
C GLU A 86 11.70 32.40 1.37
N ALA A 87 11.69 32.94 0.16
CA ALA A 87 10.61 33.81 -0.31
C ALA A 87 9.25 33.07 -0.31
N ALA A 88 9.22 31.82 -0.78
CA ALA A 88 8.02 31.00 -0.76
C ALA A 88 7.51 30.77 0.67
N THR A 89 8.41 30.48 1.60
CA THR A 89 8.10 30.30 3.02
C THR A 89 7.54 31.57 3.62
N LYS A 90 8.13 32.75 3.38
CA LYS A 90 7.62 34.04 3.90
C LYS A 90 6.21 34.34 3.40
N LYS A 91 5.92 33.99 2.14
CA LYS A 91 4.60 34.15 1.53
C LYS A 91 3.60 33.04 1.92
N GLY A 92 4.03 32.03 2.68
CA GLY A 92 3.19 30.94 3.16
C GLY A 92 2.87 29.88 2.09
N ILE A 93 3.70 29.76 1.07
CA ILE A 93 3.55 28.84 -0.06
C ILE A 93 4.30 27.54 0.22
N ILE A 94 3.66 26.39 0.01
CA ILE A 94 4.28 25.08 0.18
C ILE A 94 5.21 24.82 -1.00
N VAL A 95 6.46 24.45 -0.73
CA VAL A 95 7.40 23.95 -1.74
C VAL A 95 7.53 22.44 -1.58
N MET A 96 7.32 21.70 -2.67
CA MET A 96 7.35 20.25 -2.71
C MET A 96 8.33 19.75 -3.78
N ASN A 97 9.01 18.64 -3.52
CA ASN A 97 9.97 18.01 -4.42
C ASN A 97 9.67 16.51 -4.58
N THR A 98 10.40 15.82 -5.46
CA THR A 98 10.30 14.36 -5.62
C THR A 98 11.55 13.68 -5.07
N PRO A 99 11.57 13.28 -3.79
CA PRO A 99 12.80 12.87 -3.11
C PRO A 99 13.37 11.53 -3.61
N SER A 100 12.55 10.67 -4.22
CA SER A 100 12.93 9.34 -4.72
C SER A 100 13.09 9.27 -6.24
N GLY A 101 12.37 10.12 -7.00
CA GLY A 101 12.13 9.91 -8.44
C GLY A 101 13.36 9.74 -9.33
N ASN A 102 14.49 10.37 -8.98
CA ASN A 102 15.73 10.32 -9.77
C ASN A 102 16.84 9.43 -9.17
N THR A 103 16.62 8.78 -8.02
CA THR A 103 17.68 8.12 -7.25
C THR A 103 18.50 7.15 -8.10
N THR A 104 17.80 6.23 -8.78
CA THR A 104 18.43 5.19 -9.61
C THR A 104 19.22 5.79 -10.77
N SER A 105 18.63 6.71 -11.51
CA SER A 105 19.29 7.29 -12.70
C SER A 105 20.51 8.15 -12.33
N ALA A 106 20.47 8.87 -11.21
CA ALA A 106 21.62 9.61 -10.72
C ALA A 106 22.75 8.68 -10.25
N ALA A 107 22.40 7.55 -9.61
CA ALA A 107 23.37 6.53 -9.22
C ALA A 107 24.01 5.86 -10.44
N GLU A 108 23.22 5.52 -11.46
CA GLU A 108 23.68 4.95 -12.73
C GLU A 108 24.64 5.90 -13.45
N LEU A 109 24.30 7.19 -13.56
CA LEU A 109 25.19 8.18 -14.15
C LEU A 109 26.51 8.29 -13.38
N THR A 110 26.45 8.29 -12.05
CA THR A 110 27.65 8.34 -11.20
C THR A 110 28.55 7.12 -11.43
N CYS A 111 27.99 5.91 -11.47
CA CYS A 111 28.72 4.69 -11.79
C CYS A 111 29.31 4.76 -13.21
N GLY A 112 28.53 5.26 -14.18
CA GLY A 112 28.96 5.50 -15.55
C GLY A 112 30.13 6.48 -15.66
N MET A 113 30.14 7.54 -14.85
CA MET A 113 31.24 8.49 -14.75
C MET A 113 32.50 7.82 -14.19
N ILE A 114 32.38 7.01 -13.13
CA ILE A 114 33.50 6.26 -12.55
C ILE A 114 34.15 5.34 -13.61
N VAL A 115 33.35 4.58 -14.35
CA VAL A 115 33.83 3.71 -15.43
C VAL A 115 34.45 4.52 -16.56
N SER A 116 33.80 5.62 -16.96
CA SER A 116 34.27 6.50 -18.03
C SER A 116 35.63 7.13 -17.72
N LEU A 117 35.83 7.59 -16.48
CA LEU A 117 37.12 8.11 -16.01
C LEU A 117 38.19 7.03 -15.90
N SER A 118 37.81 5.81 -15.53
CA SER A 118 38.73 4.68 -15.41
C SER A 118 39.30 4.28 -16.76
N ARG A 119 38.51 4.41 -17.83
CA ARG A 119 38.84 3.92 -19.16
C ARG A 119 38.99 5.01 -20.23
N GLN A 120 38.83 6.28 -19.85
CA GLN A 120 38.88 7.45 -20.74
C GLN A 120 37.93 7.32 -21.94
N ILE A 121 36.73 6.77 -21.69
CA ILE A 121 35.81 6.35 -22.76
C ILE A 121 35.45 7.51 -23.70
N PRO A 122 35.01 8.69 -23.22
CA PRO A 122 34.62 9.78 -24.10
C PRO A 122 35.77 10.25 -24.99
N GLN A 123 36.96 10.42 -24.42
CA GLN A 123 38.16 10.86 -25.12
C GLN A 123 38.60 9.83 -26.18
N ALA A 124 38.56 8.53 -25.87
CA ALA A 124 38.86 7.46 -26.81
C ALA A 124 37.84 7.41 -27.97
N VAL A 125 36.55 7.59 -27.68
CA VAL A 125 35.49 7.68 -28.68
C VAL A 125 35.68 8.89 -29.59
N MET A 126 36.02 10.06 -29.05
CA MET A 126 36.32 11.25 -29.85
C MET A 126 37.52 11.03 -30.78
N SER A 127 38.58 10.38 -30.29
CA SER A 127 39.74 10.01 -31.12
C SER A 127 39.37 9.10 -32.29
N MET A 128 38.55 8.07 -32.03
CA MET A 128 38.06 7.15 -33.06
C MET A 128 37.18 7.87 -34.10
N LYS A 129 36.28 8.75 -33.66
CA LYS A 129 35.43 9.56 -34.56
C LYS A 129 36.25 10.54 -35.42
N ALA A 130 37.41 10.97 -34.93
CA ALA A 130 38.37 11.77 -35.70
C ALA A 130 39.23 10.94 -36.67
N GLY A 131 39.03 9.61 -36.74
CA GLY A 131 39.76 8.70 -37.63
C GLY A 131 41.10 8.19 -37.08
N ASN A 132 41.42 8.45 -35.80
CA ASN A 132 42.69 8.04 -35.19
C ASN A 132 42.57 6.67 -34.49
N TRP A 133 43.63 5.86 -34.54
CA TRP A 133 43.73 4.56 -33.84
C TRP A 133 44.75 4.61 -32.68
N ASP A 134 44.42 5.39 -31.65
CA ASP A 134 45.32 5.76 -30.55
C ASP A 134 45.39 4.71 -29.42
N ARG A 135 45.47 3.41 -29.73
CA ARG A 135 45.42 2.32 -28.73
C ARG A 135 46.44 2.46 -27.60
N LYS A 136 47.66 2.93 -27.90
CA LYS A 136 48.73 3.07 -26.90
C LYS A 136 48.55 4.29 -25.98
N LYS A 137 47.77 5.28 -26.40
CA LYS A 137 47.56 6.54 -25.68
C LYS A 137 46.59 6.36 -24.51
N PHE A 138 45.55 5.56 -24.69
CA PHE A 138 44.49 5.37 -23.71
C PHE A 138 44.76 4.14 -22.82
N MET A 139 45.64 4.31 -21.83
CA MET A 139 45.88 3.30 -20.80
C MET A 139 44.95 3.54 -19.61
N GLY A 140 43.96 2.67 -19.44
CA GLY A 140 42.99 2.76 -18.35
C GLY A 140 43.47 2.16 -17.03
N ALA A 141 42.61 2.23 -16.01
CA ALA A 141 42.78 1.57 -14.73
C ALA A 141 41.65 0.56 -14.48
N GLU A 142 41.97 -0.52 -13.77
CA GLU A 142 40.99 -1.49 -13.27
C GLU A 142 40.30 -0.95 -12.00
N LEU A 143 39.00 -1.25 -11.85
CA LEU A 143 38.20 -0.88 -10.67
C LEU A 143 38.29 -1.92 -9.56
N TYR A 144 38.45 -3.20 -9.89
CA TYR A 144 38.51 -4.28 -8.91
C TYR A 144 39.60 -4.03 -7.86
N GLY A 145 39.24 -4.18 -6.58
CA GLY A 145 40.15 -3.99 -5.44
C GLY A 145 40.48 -2.54 -5.10
N LYS A 146 40.01 -1.55 -5.87
CA LYS A 146 40.17 -0.11 -5.60
C LYS A 146 39.21 0.37 -4.50
N THR A 147 39.59 1.45 -3.83
CA THR A 147 38.76 2.06 -2.78
C THR A 147 37.95 3.24 -3.34
N LEU A 148 36.63 3.18 -3.18
CA LEU A 148 35.70 4.27 -3.44
C LEU A 148 35.27 4.91 -2.12
N GLY A 149 35.57 6.20 -1.97
CA GLY A 149 35.06 7.06 -0.92
C GLY A 149 33.73 7.70 -1.32
N ILE A 150 32.70 7.50 -0.52
CA ILE A 150 31.35 8.02 -0.76
C ILE A 150 31.02 9.04 0.33
N VAL A 151 30.93 10.31 -0.04
CA VAL A 151 30.64 11.39 0.90
C VAL A 151 29.19 11.81 0.73
N GLY A 152 28.36 11.49 1.73
CA GLY A 152 26.89 11.47 1.64
C GLY A 152 26.38 10.05 1.37
N LEU A 153 25.79 9.42 2.38
CA LEU A 153 25.35 8.02 2.36
C LEU A 153 23.82 7.89 2.32
N GLY A 154 23.15 8.94 1.87
CA GLY A 154 21.71 8.94 1.59
C GLY A 154 21.34 8.02 0.42
N ARG A 155 20.12 8.17 -0.10
CA ARG A 155 19.53 7.27 -1.11
C ARG A 155 20.45 7.00 -2.30
N ILE A 156 21.02 8.04 -2.92
CA ILE A 156 21.91 7.90 -4.08
C ILE A 156 23.25 7.27 -3.68
N GLY A 157 23.85 7.71 -2.56
CA GLY A 157 25.13 7.19 -2.08
C GLY A 157 25.07 5.68 -1.78
N LYS A 158 23.97 5.21 -1.18
CA LYS A 158 23.67 3.78 -0.99
C LYS A 158 23.63 3.02 -2.32
N GLU A 159 22.86 3.51 -3.29
CA GLU A 159 22.72 2.85 -4.60
C GLU A 159 24.04 2.80 -5.39
N VAL A 160 24.87 3.84 -5.27
CA VAL A 160 26.23 3.86 -5.83
C VAL A 160 27.11 2.84 -5.12
N ALA A 161 27.08 2.76 -3.79
CA ALA A 161 27.87 1.79 -3.04
C ALA A 161 27.59 0.35 -3.49
N ILE A 162 26.32 -0.06 -3.50
CA ILE A 162 25.87 -1.41 -3.87
C ILE A 162 26.36 -1.77 -5.28
N ARG A 163 26.19 -0.87 -6.25
CA ARG A 163 26.62 -1.11 -7.64
C ARG A 163 28.13 -1.21 -7.75
N MET A 164 28.88 -0.30 -7.13
CA MET A 164 30.34 -0.31 -7.25
C MET A 164 31.01 -1.45 -6.48
N GLN A 165 30.38 -1.96 -5.41
CA GLN A 165 30.77 -3.22 -4.76
C GLN A 165 30.65 -4.42 -5.70
N SER A 166 29.65 -4.45 -6.60
CA SER A 166 29.54 -5.50 -7.63
C SER A 166 30.70 -5.48 -8.65
N PHE A 167 31.37 -4.34 -8.82
CA PHE A 167 32.64 -4.25 -9.58
C PHE A 167 33.87 -4.69 -8.76
N GLY A 168 33.67 -5.14 -7.51
CA GLY A 168 34.72 -5.56 -6.59
C GLY A 168 35.48 -4.40 -5.95
N MET A 169 34.93 -3.18 -5.95
CA MET A 169 35.52 -2.05 -5.22
C MET A 169 35.25 -2.17 -3.71
N LYS A 170 36.18 -1.67 -2.91
CA LYS A 170 35.98 -1.45 -1.47
C LYS A 170 35.31 -0.09 -1.28
N THR A 171 34.21 -0.04 -0.54
CA THR A 171 33.48 1.20 -0.30
C THR A 171 33.64 1.68 1.14
N VAL A 172 34.12 2.90 1.29
CA VAL A 172 34.18 3.62 2.57
C VAL A 172 33.37 4.90 2.44
N GLY A 173 32.86 5.44 3.55
CA GLY A 173 32.00 6.61 3.45
C GLY A 173 31.98 7.51 4.67
N TYR A 174 31.37 8.69 4.48
CA TYR A 174 31.13 9.66 5.55
C TYR A 174 29.73 10.24 5.40
N ASP A 175 28.96 10.18 6.48
CA ASP A 175 27.68 10.88 6.60
C ASP A 175 27.45 11.24 8.08
N PRO A 176 27.28 12.53 8.43
CA PRO A 176 27.09 12.93 9.83
C PRO A 176 25.67 12.67 10.36
N ILE A 177 24.71 12.32 9.48
CA ILE A 177 23.30 12.16 9.81
C ILE A 177 22.95 10.68 9.94
N ILE A 178 23.47 9.84 9.04
CA ILE A 178 23.11 8.43 8.97
C ILE A 178 23.97 7.61 9.97
N PRO A 179 23.35 6.84 10.88
CA PRO A 179 24.11 6.05 11.85
C PRO A 179 25.01 4.97 11.18
N PRO A 180 26.21 4.68 11.72
CA PRO A 180 27.12 3.66 11.19
C PRO A 180 26.49 2.27 11.05
N GLU A 181 25.57 1.91 11.95
CA GLU A 181 24.86 0.64 11.93
C GLU A 181 24.02 0.49 10.66
N VAL A 182 23.40 1.57 10.19
CA VAL A 182 22.60 1.59 8.96
C VAL A 182 23.49 1.39 7.74
N THR A 183 24.66 2.03 7.70
CA THR A 183 25.56 1.94 6.55
C THR A 183 26.28 0.60 6.45
N ALA A 184 26.49 -0.07 7.58
CA ALA A 184 27.01 -1.43 7.63
C ALA A 184 26.07 -2.43 6.93
N THR A 185 24.74 -2.21 6.97
CA THR A 185 23.76 -3.09 6.31
C THR A 185 23.93 -3.18 4.78
N PHE A 186 24.56 -2.17 4.17
CA PHE A 186 24.88 -2.14 2.74
C PHE A 186 26.40 -2.09 2.48
N GLY A 187 27.20 -2.60 3.42
CA GLY A 187 28.62 -2.88 3.21
C GLY A 187 29.53 -1.65 3.12
N VAL A 188 29.12 -0.49 3.65
CA VAL A 188 29.95 0.71 3.69
C VAL A 188 30.50 0.95 5.10
N GLU A 189 31.82 1.00 5.22
CA GLU A 189 32.50 1.40 6.46
C GLU A 189 32.48 2.92 6.60
N GLN A 190 31.81 3.44 7.63
CA GLN A 190 31.80 4.86 7.95
C GLN A 190 33.08 5.29 8.68
N MET A 191 33.64 6.43 8.30
CA MET A 191 34.82 7.02 8.95
C MET A 191 34.84 8.53 8.77
N SER A 192 35.65 9.23 9.58
CA SER A 192 35.82 10.68 9.43
C SER A 192 36.47 11.03 8.08
N LEU A 193 36.20 12.24 7.59
CA LEU A 193 36.75 12.73 6.32
C LEU A 193 38.28 12.68 6.32
N GLU A 194 38.94 12.99 7.44
CA GLU A 194 40.39 12.95 7.59
C GLU A 194 40.97 11.55 7.38
N ARG A 195 40.24 10.50 7.76
CA ARG A 195 40.63 9.10 7.52
C ARG A 195 40.26 8.65 6.11
N LEU A 196 39.18 9.18 5.55
CA LEU A 196 38.66 8.81 4.23
C LEU A 196 39.60 9.28 3.10
N TRP A 197 40.03 10.55 3.10
CA TRP A 197 40.85 11.14 2.04
C TRP A 197 42.09 10.32 1.65
N PRO A 198 42.96 9.90 2.58
CA PRO A 198 44.19 9.19 2.23
C PRO A 198 43.98 7.73 1.78
N LEU A 199 42.76 7.19 1.85
CA LEU A 199 42.47 5.80 1.49
C LEU A 199 41.90 5.63 0.07
N CYS A 200 41.27 6.67 -0.46
CA CYS A 200 40.44 6.57 -1.65
C CYS A 200 41.25 6.67 -2.95
N ASP A 201 40.97 5.76 -3.89
CA ASP A 201 41.37 5.89 -5.29
C ASP A 201 40.35 6.74 -6.07
N TYR A 202 39.07 6.63 -5.69
CA TYR A 202 37.94 7.39 -6.24
C TYR A 202 37.16 8.04 -5.11
N ILE A 203 36.67 9.26 -5.30
CA ILE A 203 35.77 9.94 -4.36
C ILE A 203 34.52 10.40 -5.12
N THR A 204 33.35 10.11 -4.59
CA THR A 204 32.08 10.63 -5.10
C THR A 204 31.31 11.37 -4.01
N VAL A 205 30.70 12.50 -4.36
CA VAL A 205 29.91 13.32 -3.44
C VAL A 205 28.41 13.21 -3.74
N HIS A 206 27.61 13.04 -2.70
CA HIS A 206 26.15 12.88 -2.72
C HIS A 206 25.48 13.65 -1.57
N THR A 207 26.06 14.79 -1.19
CA THR A 207 25.50 15.68 -0.16
C THR A 207 24.65 16.80 -0.80
N PRO A 208 23.70 17.39 -0.06
CA PRO A 208 23.10 18.66 -0.47
C PRO A 208 24.12 19.79 -0.41
N LEU A 209 23.91 20.86 -1.18
CA LEU A 209 24.72 22.08 -1.08
C LEU A 209 24.24 22.94 0.09
N MET A 210 25.12 23.16 1.06
CA MET A 210 24.90 23.92 2.28
C MET A 210 26.20 24.64 2.66
N PRO A 211 26.19 25.62 3.58
CA PRO A 211 27.42 26.28 4.03
C PRO A 211 28.50 25.30 4.52
N SER A 212 28.11 24.17 5.13
CA SER A 212 29.03 23.14 5.62
C SER A 212 29.56 22.18 4.54
N THR A 213 28.93 22.12 3.37
CA THR A 213 29.33 21.24 2.25
C THR A 213 29.85 22.00 1.04
N THR A 214 29.80 23.33 1.07
CA THR A 214 30.37 24.20 0.03
C THR A 214 31.90 24.11 0.09
N GLY A 215 32.54 23.81 -1.04
CA GLY A 215 33.99 23.64 -1.12
C GLY A 215 34.51 22.52 -0.22
N LEU A 216 33.71 21.46 -0.01
CA LEU A 216 34.08 20.28 0.79
C LEU A 216 35.35 19.62 0.24
N LEU A 217 35.46 19.56 -1.09
CA LEU A 217 36.70 19.26 -1.79
C LEU A 217 37.36 20.57 -2.26
N ASN A 218 38.37 21.02 -1.51
CA ASN A 218 39.20 22.20 -1.73
C ASN A 218 40.70 21.86 -1.71
N ASP A 219 41.59 22.86 -1.83
CA ASP A 219 43.04 22.65 -1.89
C ASP A 219 43.57 21.83 -0.70
N GLU A 220 43.07 22.06 0.52
CA GLU A 220 43.50 21.35 1.72
C GLU A 220 43.07 19.88 1.70
N SER A 221 41.82 19.62 1.33
CA SER A 221 41.31 18.25 1.22
C SER A 221 42.03 17.47 0.10
N PHE A 222 42.27 18.09 -1.06
CA PHE A 222 42.99 17.48 -2.18
C PHE A 222 44.42 17.14 -1.79
N ALA A 223 45.09 17.99 -1.01
CA ALA A 223 46.43 17.72 -0.50
C ALA A 223 46.50 16.50 0.43
N ARG A 224 45.39 16.15 1.11
CA ARG A 224 45.28 14.97 1.97
C ARG A 224 44.88 13.70 1.21
N CYS A 225 44.34 13.84 0.00
CA CYS A 225 44.00 12.69 -0.85
C CYS A 225 45.25 11.97 -1.37
N ARG A 226 45.07 10.73 -1.82
CA ARG A 226 46.11 10.03 -2.59
C ARG A 226 46.41 10.78 -3.88
N LYS A 227 47.69 10.88 -4.23
CA LYS A 227 48.10 11.42 -5.52
C LYS A 227 47.49 10.59 -6.65
N GLY A 228 46.83 11.25 -7.60
CA GLY A 228 46.12 10.62 -8.71
C GLY A 228 44.68 10.22 -8.38
N VAL A 229 44.11 10.64 -7.25
CA VAL A 229 42.70 10.41 -6.91
C VAL A 229 41.78 10.93 -8.02
N LYS A 230 40.71 10.20 -8.31
CA LYS A 230 39.68 10.63 -9.26
C LYS A 230 38.41 11.04 -8.52
N VAL A 231 37.83 12.18 -8.87
CA VAL A 231 36.65 12.72 -8.15
C VAL A 231 35.42 12.81 -9.04
N ILE A 232 34.25 12.58 -8.46
CA ILE A 232 32.97 12.57 -9.17
C ILE A 232 31.99 13.46 -8.42
N ASN A 233 31.35 14.38 -9.15
CA ASN A 233 30.26 15.20 -8.66
C ASN A 233 29.10 15.15 -9.64
N CYS A 234 28.12 14.31 -9.32
CA CYS A 234 26.80 14.28 -9.95
C CYS A 234 25.70 14.72 -8.96
N ALA A 235 26.08 15.48 -7.93
CA ALA A 235 25.19 15.92 -6.87
C ALA A 235 24.80 17.40 -7.05
N ARG A 236 25.64 18.33 -6.60
CA ARG A 236 25.41 19.78 -6.77
C ARG A 236 26.71 20.52 -7.08
N GLY A 237 26.62 21.54 -7.94
CA GLY A 237 27.70 22.49 -8.16
C GLY A 237 28.15 23.15 -6.85
N GLY A 238 29.44 23.42 -6.72
CA GLY A 238 30.01 24.07 -5.53
C GLY A 238 30.32 23.16 -4.35
N ILE A 239 29.95 21.87 -4.36
CA ILE A 239 30.44 20.91 -3.35
C ILE A 239 31.95 20.69 -3.52
N ILE A 240 32.41 20.62 -4.76
CA ILE A 240 33.82 20.67 -5.12
C ILE A 240 34.14 22.11 -5.49
N ASP A 241 35.19 22.68 -4.89
CA ASP A 241 35.73 23.97 -5.32
C ASP A 241 36.35 23.79 -6.71
N GLU A 242 35.71 24.39 -7.71
CA GLU A 242 36.08 24.25 -9.13
C GLU A 242 37.49 24.77 -9.41
N ALA A 243 37.92 25.85 -8.74
CA ALA A 243 39.24 26.41 -8.93
C ALA A 243 40.33 25.54 -8.28
N ALA A 244 40.05 25.01 -7.08
CA ALA A 244 40.93 24.05 -6.42
C ALA A 244 41.04 22.75 -7.20
N LEU A 245 39.94 22.25 -7.77
CA LEU A 245 39.93 21.08 -8.63
C LEU A 245 40.81 21.28 -9.87
N LEU A 246 40.72 22.43 -10.53
CA LEU A 246 41.55 22.74 -11.69
C LEU A 246 43.04 22.70 -11.33
N ARG A 247 43.44 23.36 -10.24
CA ARG A 247 44.83 23.31 -9.73
C ARG A 247 45.27 21.89 -9.36
N ALA A 248 44.39 21.10 -8.76
CA ALA A 248 44.67 19.71 -8.39
C ALA A 248 44.86 18.81 -9.63
N LEU A 249 44.09 19.05 -10.70
CA LEU A 249 44.24 18.36 -11.99
C LEU A 249 45.57 18.74 -12.68
N GLU A 250 45.90 20.03 -12.72
CA GLU A 250 47.14 20.53 -13.36
C GLU A 250 48.41 20.04 -12.64
N SER A 251 48.38 19.99 -11.31
CA SER A 251 49.48 19.46 -10.49
C SER A 251 49.58 17.92 -10.51
N GLY A 252 48.56 17.23 -11.04
CA GLY A 252 48.44 15.78 -11.01
C GLY A 252 48.13 15.21 -9.62
N GLN A 253 47.75 16.05 -8.66
CA GLN A 253 47.21 15.61 -7.38
C GLN A 253 45.88 14.88 -7.58
N CYS A 254 45.01 15.42 -8.44
CA CYS A 254 43.84 14.76 -8.97
C CYS A 254 44.13 14.16 -10.35
N GLY A 255 43.86 12.87 -10.54
CA GLY A 255 44.11 12.15 -11.79
C GLY A 255 42.98 12.24 -12.81
N GLY A 256 41.86 12.86 -12.46
CA GLY A 256 40.71 13.09 -13.35
C GLY A 256 39.41 13.38 -12.60
N ALA A 257 38.45 14.00 -13.26
CA ALA A 257 37.17 14.38 -12.64
C ALA A 257 35.95 14.13 -13.53
N GLY A 258 34.87 13.64 -12.93
CA GLY A 258 33.57 13.41 -13.56
C GLY A 258 32.57 14.42 -13.04
N LEU A 259 32.10 15.35 -13.88
CA LEU A 259 31.27 16.48 -13.45
C LEU A 259 29.96 16.51 -14.24
N ASP A 260 28.84 16.29 -13.57
CA ASP A 260 27.51 16.50 -14.17
C ASP A 260 26.93 17.88 -13.82
N VAL A 261 27.47 18.55 -12.82
CA VAL A 261 26.92 19.78 -12.22
C VAL A 261 28.02 20.82 -11.99
N PHE A 262 27.66 22.10 -12.05
CA PHE A 262 28.57 23.25 -11.96
C PHE A 262 27.96 24.37 -11.08
N ILE A 263 28.78 25.28 -10.56
CA ILE A 263 28.31 26.43 -9.77
C ILE A 263 27.37 27.29 -10.60
N ASP A 264 27.80 27.63 -11.82
CA ASP A 264 26.98 28.29 -12.83
C ASP A 264 26.58 27.26 -13.88
N GLU A 265 25.27 27.15 -14.17
CA GLU A 265 24.74 26.24 -15.19
C GLU A 265 23.89 27.03 -16.20
N PRO A 266 24.37 27.23 -17.45
CA PRO A 266 25.65 26.76 -18.02
C PRO A 266 26.92 27.40 -17.42
N PRO A 267 28.09 26.74 -17.49
CA PRO A 267 29.34 27.27 -16.94
C PRO A 267 29.77 28.57 -17.62
N LYS A 268 30.19 29.56 -16.82
CA LYS A 268 30.84 30.78 -17.33
C LYS A 268 32.30 30.51 -17.71
N ASP A 269 32.99 29.74 -16.87
CA ASP A 269 34.35 29.27 -17.13
C ASP A 269 34.32 27.84 -17.67
N TRP A 270 34.89 27.64 -18.85
CA TRP A 270 34.95 26.35 -19.55
C TRP A 270 36.26 25.61 -19.32
N SER A 271 37.16 26.12 -18.47
CA SER A 271 38.50 25.54 -18.24
C SER A 271 38.43 24.11 -17.75
N LEU A 272 37.55 23.79 -16.79
CA LEU A 272 37.32 22.42 -16.33
C LEU A 272 36.71 21.53 -17.42
N VAL A 273 35.70 22.02 -18.15
CA VAL A 273 35.04 21.27 -19.24
C VAL A 273 36.03 20.90 -20.34
N ASN A 274 36.95 21.80 -20.65
CA ASN A 274 37.95 21.61 -21.70
C ASN A 274 39.20 20.83 -21.23
N HIS A 275 39.35 20.58 -19.93
CA HIS A 275 40.53 19.91 -19.39
C HIS A 275 40.54 18.42 -19.82
N PRO A 276 41.66 17.88 -20.35
CA PRO A 276 41.70 16.53 -20.95
C PRO A 276 41.41 15.40 -19.96
N GLY A 277 41.66 15.62 -18.67
CA GLY A 277 41.36 14.68 -17.57
C GLY A 277 39.93 14.76 -17.04
N VAL A 278 39.07 15.62 -17.60
CA VAL A 278 37.70 15.81 -17.15
C VAL A 278 36.72 15.14 -18.12
N VAL A 279 35.71 14.48 -17.56
CA VAL A 279 34.52 14.03 -18.28
C VAL A 279 33.35 14.81 -17.71
N SER A 280 32.65 15.58 -18.55
CA SER A 280 31.53 16.40 -18.09
C SER A 280 30.25 16.17 -18.88
N CYS A 281 29.12 16.33 -18.20
CA CYS A 281 27.77 16.28 -18.77
C CYS A 281 26.96 17.51 -18.36
N PRO A 282 25.95 17.93 -19.16
CA PRO A 282 25.11 19.08 -18.86
C PRO A 282 23.93 18.68 -17.94
N HIS A 283 24.22 18.31 -16.69
CA HIS A 283 23.22 17.99 -15.65
C HIS A 283 22.20 16.91 -16.08
N LEU A 284 22.71 15.76 -16.50
CA LEU A 284 21.94 14.63 -17.02
C LEU A 284 21.46 13.64 -15.95
N GLY A 285 21.81 13.79 -14.67
CA GLY A 285 21.53 12.80 -13.62
C GLY A 285 20.07 12.35 -13.51
N ALA A 286 19.11 13.24 -13.81
CA ALA A 286 17.69 12.92 -13.83
C ALA A 286 17.09 12.88 -15.25
N ASN A 287 17.90 12.99 -16.30
CA ASN A 287 17.44 13.11 -17.68
C ASN A 287 17.31 11.74 -18.38
N THR A 288 16.50 10.87 -17.78
CA THR A 288 16.11 9.56 -18.31
C THR A 288 14.60 9.50 -18.44
N LYS A 289 14.05 8.70 -19.37
CA LYS A 289 12.60 8.59 -19.55
C LYS A 289 11.93 8.12 -18.25
N GLU A 290 12.56 7.16 -17.59
CA GLU A 290 12.08 6.51 -16.38
C GLU A 290 12.05 7.48 -15.19
N ALA A 291 13.10 8.30 -15.00
CA ALA A 291 13.12 9.31 -13.93
C ALA A 291 12.11 10.43 -14.20
N GLN A 292 11.89 10.80 -15.46
CA GLN A 292 10.91 11.82 -15.86
C GLN A 292 9.49 11.38 -15.54
N ILE A 293 9.13 10.15 -15.91
CA ILE A 293 7.83 9.55 -15.61
C ILE A 293 7.63 9.48 -14.09
N ARG A 294 8.61 8.95 -13.35
CA ARG A 294 8.53 8.87 -11.88
C ARG A 294 8.37 10.24 -11.24
N CYS A 295 9.22 11.21 -11.58
CA CYS A 295 9.11 12.57 -11.02
C CYS A 295 7.80 13.27 -11.39
N GLY A 296 7.31 13.11 -12.62
CA GLY A 296 6.03 13.68 -13.05
C GLY A 296 4.83 13.08 -12.30
N ARG A 297 4.84 11.76 -12.13
CA ARG A 297 3.84 11.03 -11.35
C ARG A 297 3.90 11.41 -9.87
N ASP A 298 5.08 11.31 -9.26
CA ASP A 298 5.29 11.56 -7.84
C ASP A 298 4.80 12.97 -7.47
N ILE A 299 5.16 14.01 -8.22
CA ILE A 299 4.75 15.38 -7.88
C ILE A 299 3.23 15.57 -8.04
N ALA A 300 2.62 14.97 -9.07
CA ALA A 300 1.18 15.05 -9.28
C ALA A 300 0.41 14.33 -8.16
N THR A 301 0.80 13.09 -7.86
CA THR A 301 0.20 12.28 -6.80
C THR A 301 0.36 12.96 -5.43
N GLN A 302 1.52 13.50 -5.09
CA GLN A 302 1.74 14.18 -3.81
C GLN A 302 0.85 15.43 -3.67
N ILE A 303 0.67 16.21 -4.74
CA ILE A 303 -0.25 17.36 -4.74
C ILE A 303 -1.70 16.91 -4.53
N VAL A 304 -2.13 15.83 -5.20
CA VAL A 304 -3.47 15.25 -5.06
C VAL A 304 -3.70 14.70 -3.64
N GLU A 305 -2.76 13.93 -3.10
CA GLU A 305 -2.83 13.37 -1.75
C GLU A 305 -2.89 14.46 -0.68
N MET A 306 -2.12 15.54 -0.86
CA MET A 306 -2.19 16.71 0.00
C MET A 306 -3.61 17.31 -0.03
N MET A 307 -4.21 17.50 -1.20
CA MET A 307 -5.58 18.03 -1.33
C MET A 307 -6.62 17.11 -0.68
N GLN A 308 -6.41 15.80 -0.72
CA GLN A 308 -7.27 14.81 -0.07
C GLN A 308 -7.01 14.68 1.44
N GLY A 309 -6.01 15.40 1.99
CA GLY A 309 -5.65 15.33 3.40
C GLY A 309 -5.01 14.01 3.81
N LYS A 310 -4.40 13.28 2.87
CA LYS A 310 -3.79 11.95 3.11
C LYS A 310 -2.34 12.04 3.56
N SER A 311 -1.50 12.75 2.81
CA SER A 311 -0.04 12.77 3.03
C SER A 311 0.58 14.10 2.60
N LEU A 312 1.80 14.38 3.07
CA LEU A 312 2.62 15.51 2.63
C LEU A 312 4.07 15.08 2.42
N ILE A 313 4.23 14.07 1.57
CA ILE A 313 5.53 13.58 1.14
C ILE A 313 6.18 14.63 0.24
N GLY A 314 7.49 14.83 0.38
CA GLY A 314 8.25 15.75 -0.48
C GLY A 314 8.15 17.24 -0.10
N ALA A 315 7.42 17.62 0.96
CA ALA A 315 7.43 19.00 1.42
C ALA A 315 8.82 19.42 1.92
N VAL A 316 9.32 20.56 1.43
CA VAL A 316 10.65 21.08 1.74
C VAL A 316 10.59 22.09 2.88
N ASN A 317 9.66 23.05 2.82
CA ASN A 317 9.50 24.11 3.82
C ASN A 317 8.33 23.89 4.78
N ALA A 318 7.64 22.76 4.66
CA ALA A 318 6.41 22.46 5.39
C ALA A 318 6.45 21.07 6.05
N GLN A 319 7.63 20.53 6.33
CA GLN A 319 7.82 19.19 6.93
C GLN A 319 7.11 19.05 8.29
N VAL A 320 7.02 20.15 9.04
CA VAL A 320 6.28 20.21 10.31
C VAL A 320 4.77 19.97 10.10
N LEU A 321 4.25 20.23 8.90
CA LEU A 321 2.84 19.98 8.56
C LEU A 321 2.54 18.50 8.30
N THR A 322 3.53 17.64 8.09
CA THR A 322 3.29 16.20 7.89
C THR A 322 2.58 15.60 9.12
N ALA A 323 2.98 16.00 10.33
CA ALA A 323 2.29 15.63 11.56
C ALA A 323 0.95 16.38 11.78
N ALA A 324 0.74 17.52 11.10
CA ALA A 324 -0.47 18.34 11.19
C ALA A 324 -1.64 17.83 10.34
N ILE A 325 -1.38 16.93 9.39
CA ILE A 325 -2.39 16.39 8.45
C ILE A 325 -3.13 15.20 9.02
N ALA A 326 -2.56 14.53 10.04
CA ALA A 326 -3.26 13.48 10.76
C ALA A 326 -4.59 14.01 11.36
N PRO A 327 -5.72 13.28 11.21
CA PRO A 327 -7.01 13.69 11.76
C PRO A 327 -6.94 14.06 13.25
N GLU A 328 -6.17 13.29 14.02
CA GLU A 328 -5.94 13.48 15.46
C GLU A 328 -5.26 14.80 15.82
N SER A 329 -4.46 15.39 14.92
CA SER A 329 -3.74 16.65 15.17
C SER A 329 -4.61 17.89 14.99
N ARG A 330 -5.72 17.78 14.25
CA ARG A 330 -6.58 18.91 13.87
C ARG A 330 -7.19 19.64 15.07
N PRO A 331 -7.72 18.96 16.11
CA PRO A 331 -8.23 19.64 17.30
C PRO A 331 -7.14 20.38 18.07
N TRP A 332 -5.92 19.83 18.15
CA TRP A 332 -4.78 20.43 18.83
C TRP A 332 -4.25 21.68 18.14
N ILE A 333 -4.29 21.72 16.80
CA ILE A 333 -3.94 22.92 16.04
C ILE A 333 -4.94 24.04 16.29
N LYS A 334 -6.25 23.72 16.27
CA LYS A 334 -7.29 24.71 16.62
C LYS A 334 -7.09 25.22 18.05
N LEU A 335 -6.71 24.35 18.98
CA LEU A 335 -6.38 24.74 20.34
C LEU A 335 -5.18 25.70 20.37
N GLY A 336 -4.09 25.38 19.67
CA GLY A 336 -2.92 26.26 19.57
C GLY A 336 -3.30 27.67 19.07
N GLU A 337 -4.02 27.75 17.95
CA GLU A 337 -4.50 29.02 17.39
C GLU A 337 -5.38 29.82 18.38
N ALA A 338 -6.28 29.13 19.09
CA ALA A 338 -7.15 29.78 20.07
C ALA A 338 -6.35 30.26 21.30
N LEU A 339 -5.43 29.45 21.84
CA LEU A 339 -4.58 29.82 22.97
C LEU A 339 -3.66 31.00 22.63
N GLY A 340 -3.09 31.03 21.42
CA GLY A 340 -2.31 32.17 20.93
C GLY A 340 -3.13 33.47 20.83
N SER A 341 -4.37 33.36 20.38
CA SER A 341 -5.31 34.50 20.30
C SER A 341 -5.68 35.02 21.70
N VAL A 342 -6.04 34.12 22.63
CA VAL A 342 -6.37 34.48 24.02
C VAL A 342 -5.17 35.08 24.74
N GLY A 343 -4.00 34.48 24.60
CA GLY A 343 -2.77 34.99 25.22
C GLY A 343 -2.43 36.39 24.72
N THR A 344 -2.56 36.64 23.42
CA THR A 344 -2.32 37.97 22.82
C THR A 344 -3.35 39.00 23.29
N ALA A 345 -4.64 38.62 23.37
CA ALA A 345 -5.68 39.49 23.90
C ALA A 345 -5.45 39.87 25.37
N CYS A 346 -4.84 38.98 26.16
CA CYS A 346 -4.48 39.26 27.56
C CYS A 346 -3.21 40.12 27.71
N ALA A 347 -2.19 39.85 26.89
CA ALA A 347 -0.88 40.49 26.99
C ALA A 347 -0.75 41.82 26.24
N GLY A 348 -1.61 42.08 25.25
CA GLY A 348 -1.48 43.23 24.35
C GLY A 348 -0.39 43.01 23.27
N GLN A 349 0.37 44.05 22.92
CA GLN A 349 1.48 43.92 21.96
C GLN A 349 2.60 43.04 22.53
N VAL A 350 2.77 41.85 21.96
CA VAL A 350 3.82 40.89 22.33
C VAL A 350 5.12 41.25 21.61
N LYS A 351 6.21 41.50 22.36
CA LYS A 351 7.52 41.88 21.81
C LYS A 351 8.71 41.06 22.31
N SER A 352 8.51 39.96 23.04
CA SER A 352 9.62 39.35 23.79
C SER A 352 9.70 37.83 23.65
N GLU A 353 8.87 37.04 24.37
CA GLU A 353 9.07 35.60 24.44
C GLU A 353 7.76 34.83 24.67
N VAL A 354 7.61 33.71 23.96
CA VAL A 354 6.49 32.77 24.05
C VAL A 354 7.05 31.40 24.40
N GLN A 355 6.63 30.86 25.54
CA GLN A 355 6.95 29.51 25.95
C GLN A 355 5.72 28.61 25.77
N ILE A 356 5.91 27.47 25.13
CA ILE A 356 4.85 26.50 24.82
C ILE A 356 5.23 25.17 25.45
N THR A 357 4.41 24.68 26.35
CA THR A 357 4.62 23.40 27.04
C THR A 357 3.53 22.43 26.62
N ALA A 358 3.92 21.32 26.01
CA ALA A 358 3.00 20.27 25.56
C ALA A 358 3.07 19.08 26.54
N LEU A 359 1.97 18.82 27.26
CA LEU A 359 1.85 17.82 28.31
C LEU A 359 0.93 16.67 27.88
N GLY A 360 1.35 15.42 28.14
CA GLY A 360 0.55 14.21 27.86
C GLY A 360 1.07 13.37 26.69
N GLN A 361 0.76 12.08 26.72
CA GLN A 361 1.27 11.08 25.78
C GLN A 361 0.82 11.37 24.33
N SER A 362 -0.41 11.86 24.14
CA SER A 362 -0.96 12.23 22.83
C SER A 362 -0.23 13.42 22.17
N LEU A 363 0.55 14.20 22.94
CA LEU A 363 1.28 15.36 22.45
C LEU A 363 2.79 15.12 22.30
N LYS A 364 3.25 13.85 22.39
CA LYS A 364 4.66 13.48 22.34
C LYS A 364 5.41 14.03 21.11
N ASN A 365 4.73 14.13 19.97
CA ASN A 365 5.29 14.62 18.70
C ASN A 365 4.66 15.95 18.24
N ALA A 366 3.96 16.65 19.13
CA ALA A 366 3.12 17.81 18.77
C ALA A 366 3.85 19.15 18.74
N ALA A 367 5.08 19.20 19.27
CA ALA A 367 5.84 20.44 19.50
C ALA A 367 5.94 21.33 18.25
N GLY A 368 6.18 20.74 17.08
CA GLY A 368 6.34 21.48 15.84
C GLY A 368 5.06 22.20 15.40
N TYR A 369 3.95 21.47 15.22
CA TYR A 369 2.72 22.05 14.72
C TYR A 369 2.00 22.92 15.77
N LEU A 370 2.13 22.60 17.07
CA LEU A 370 1.60 23.45 18.14
C LEU A 370 2.29 24.80 18.19
N SER A 371 3.62 24.84 18.02
CA SER A 371 4.36 26.10 18.01
C SER A 371 3.93 27.01 16.87
N ALA A 372 3.78 26.45 15.67
CA ALA A 372 3.27 27.20 14.52
C ALA A 372 1.82 27.65 14.75
N ALA A 373 0.94 26.79 15.26
CA ALA A 373 -0.46 27.09 15.51
C ALA A 373 -0.67 28.22 16.53
N VAL A 374 0.07 28.20 17.64
CA VAL A 374 0.05 29.28 18.64
C VAL A 374 0.43 30.61 18.01
N VAL A 375 1.50 30.63 17.23
CA VAL A 375 1.96 31.85 16.54
C VAL A 375 0.96 32.33 15.49
N VAL A 376 0.30 31.44 14.75
CA VAL A 376 -0.82 31.80 13.85
C VAL A 376 -1.89 32.56 14.62
N GLY A 377 -2.31 32.04 15.78
CA GLY A 377 -3.26 32.70 16.66
C GLY A 377 -2.81 34.09 17.12
N MET A 378 -1.53 34.23 17.47
CA MET A 378 -0.98 35.49 17.94
C MET A 378 -0.88 36.58 16.86
N LEU A 379 -0.50 36.19 15.64
CA LEU A 379 -0.19 37.15 14.57
C LEU A 379 -1.38 37.42 13.63
N LYS A 380 -2.52 36.77 13.85
CA LYS A 380 -3.71 36.81 12.98
C LYS A 380 -4.19 38.23 12.66
N ASP A 381 -4.12 39.14 13.63
CA ASP A 381 -4.66 40.51 13.50
C ASP A 381 -3.60 41.58 13.19
N SER A 382 -2.30 41.24 13.16
CA SER A 382 -1.19 42.21 13.07
C SER A 382 -0.34 42.10 11.79
N SER A 383 -0.49 41.01 11.02
CA SER A 383 0.35 40.71 9.87
C SER A 383 -0.20 41.30 8.55
N LYS A 384 0.68 41.89 7.74
CA LYS A 384 0.36 42.31 6.36
C LYS A 384 0.19 41.14 5.38
N ASN A 385 0.80 39.99 5.69
CA ASN A 385 0.70 38.75 4.90
C ASN A 385 -0.26 37.77 5.60
N ALA A 386 -0.96 36.91 4.86
CA ALA A 386 -1.77 35.87 5.48
C ALA A 386 -0.87 34.88 6.26
N VAL A 387 -0.96 34.89 7.59
CA VAL A 387 -0.19 33.99 8.46
C VAL A 387 -0.82 32.60 8.43
N ASN A 388 0.01 31.58 8.25
CA ASN A 388 -0.37 30.17 8.23
C ASN A 388 0.73 29.32 8.88
N LEU A 389 0.51 28.01 8.98
CA LEU A 389 1.44 27.11 9.67
C LEU A 389 2.83 27.00 9.01
N VAL A 390 3.01 27.43 7.76
CA VAL A 390 4.30 27.45 7.04
C VAL A 390 5.11 28.69 7.42
N ASN A 391 4.49 29.86 7.43
CA ASN A 391 5.18 31.14 7.62
C ASN A 391 5.16 31.66 9.07
N ALA A 392 4.38 31.06 9.96
CA ALA A 392 4.21 31.50 11.34
C ALA A 392 5.53 31.70 12.09
N LEU A 393 6.35 30.65 12.20
CA LEU A 393 7.60 30.71 12.99
C LEU A 393 8.63 31.70 12.41
N PRO A 394 8.89 31.73 11.08
CA PRO A 394 9.74 32.76 10.48
C PRO A 394 9.24 34.19 10.74
N LEU A 395 7.93 34.44 10.60
CA LEU A 395 7.34 35.76 10.83
C LEU A 395 7.40 36.19 12.30
N ALA A 396 7.23 35.26 13.25
CA ALA A 396 7.45 35.54 14.67
C ALA A 396 8.88 36.01 14.94
N LYS A 397 9.87 35.35 14.33
CA LYS A 397 11.28 35.74 14.46
C LYS A 397 11.55 37.14 13.89
N GLU A 398 10.97 37.48 12.73
CA GLU A 398 11.07 38.83 12.15
C GLU A 398 10.38 39.89 13.02
N ALA A 399 9.28 39.53 13.69
CA ALA A 399 8.59 40.37 14.67
C ALA A 399 9.32 40.49 16.02
N GLY A 400 10.47 39.82 16.20
CA GLY A 400 11.25 39.84 17.43
C GLY A 400 10.70 38.95 18.54
N VAL A 401 9.82 37.99 18.22
CA VAL A 401 9.23 37.04 19.16
C VAL A 401 10.07 35.77 19.21
N THR A 402 10.61 35.46 20.39
CA THR A 402 11.31 34.19 20.63
C THR A 402 10.30 33.10 21.01
N VAL A 403 10.28 31.98 20.29
CA VAL A 403 9.37 30.86 20.56
C VAL A 403 10.17 29.68 21.11
N CYS A 404 9.85 29.25 22.33
CA CYS A 404 10.47 28.10 22.98
C CYS A 404 9.42 27.03 23.23
N CYS A 405 9.62 25.81 22.73
CA CYS A 405 8.72 24.70 23.01
C CYS A 405 9.40 23.63 23.89
N VAL A 406 8.76 23.32 25.01
CA VAL A 406 9.16 22.29 25.96
C VAL A 406 8.30 21.06 25.71
N SER A 407 8.93 19.97 25.25
CA SER A 407 8.24 18.69 25.01
C SER A 407 8.08 17.90 26.30
N PHE A 408 7.09 16.99 26.31
CA PHE A 408 6.77 16.10 27.44
C PHE A 408 8.02 15.37 28.00
N LYS A 409 8.93 14.90 27.15
CA LYS A 409 10.17 14.22 27.56
C LYS A 409 11.13 15.14 28.33
N SER A 410 11.23 16.41 27.91
CA SER A 410 12.07 17.41 28.60
C SER A 410 11.44 17.89 29.90
N PHE A 411 10.10 17.95 29.98
CA PHE A 411 9.36 18.27 31.20
C PHE A 411 9.55 17.18 32.28
N LEU A 412 9.45 15.90 31.90
CA LEU A 412 9.71 14.77 32.82
C LEU A 412 11.13 14.81 33.40
N ASN A 413 12.14 15.13 32.58
CA ASN A 413 13.52 15.26 33.04
C ASN A 413 13.72 16.45 34.00
N LYS A 414 12.95 17.54 33.82
CA LYS A 414 12.99 18.73 34.69
C LYS A 414 12.35 18.43 36.07
N ILE A 415 11.26 17.69 36.10
CA ILE A 415 10.60 17.25 37.35
C ILE A 415 11.45 16.23 38.11
N ALA A 416 12.13 15.31 37.42
CA ALA A 416 13.02 14.34 38.07
C ALA A 416 14.17 15.00 38.88
N SER A 417 14.48 16.28 38.61
CA SER A 417 15.51 17.06 39.31
C SER A 417 15.01 17.90 40.51
N HIS A 418 13.69 18.07 40.67
CA HIS A 418 13.10 18.83 41.78
C HIS A 418 11.97 18.02 42.46
N GLN A 419 12.21 17.59 43.71
CA GLN A 419 11.16 16.99 44.54
C GLN A 419 10.03 18.00 44.79
N SER A 420 8.91 17.87 44.08
CA SER A 420 7.65 18.54 44.44
C SER A 420 6.44 17.72 44.00
N ASP A 421 5.40 17.74 44.84
CA ASP A 421 4.13 16.98 44.77
C ASP A 421 3.21 17.35 43.59
N ALA A 422 3.63 17.09 42.34
CA ALA A 422 2.82 17.34 41.14
C ALA A 422 2.34 16.06 40.41
N ALA A 423 2.25 14.94 41.12
CA ALA A 423 1.88 13.63 40.56
C ALA A 423 0.47 13.52 39.94
N PRO A 424 -0.59 14.27 40.32
CA PRO A 424 -1.93 14.05 39.75
C PRO A 424 -2.17 14.69 38.37
N MET A 425 -1.34 15.64 37.92
CA MET A 425 -1.55 16.35 36.63
C MET A 425 -0.97 15.63 35.41
N LEU A 426 -0.21 14.55 35.61
CA LEU A 426 0.49 13.82 34.54
C LEU A 426 -0.44 12.93 33.68
N ALA A 427 -1.73 12.83 34.01
CA ALA A 427 -2.70 11.97 33.31
C ALA A 427 -3.57 12.70 32.26
N GLN A 428 -3.55 14.04 32.18
CA GLN A 428 -4.39 14.80 31.25
C GLN A 428 -3.54 15.46 30.16
N SER A 429 -3.88 15.19 28.89
CA SER A 429 -3.27 15.85 27.74
C SER A 429 -3.63 17.34 27.75
N ALA A 430 -2.64 18.22 27.87
CA ALA A 430 -2.84 19.68 27.96
C ALA A 430 -1.76 20.44 27.19
N CYS A 431 -2.14 21.60 26.65
CA CYS A 431 -1.22 22.56 26.05
C CYS A 431 -1.21 23.82 26.93
N GLU A 432 -0.05 24.13 27.47
CA GLU A 432 0.21 25.34 28.25
C GLU A 432 0.99 26.32 27.37
N VAL A 433 0.48 27.55 27.28
CA VAL A 433 1.10 28.66 26.55
C VAL A 433 1.34 29.79 27.54
N GLU A 434 2.59 30.16 27.70
CA GLU A 434 3.01 31.29 28.53
C GLU A 434 3.57 32.38 27.61
N ILE A 435 2.92 33.54 27.59
CA ILE A 435 3.33 34.70 26.79
C ILE A 435 3.86 35.76 27.73
N SER A 436 5.12 36.15 27.53
CA SER A 436 5.73 37.25 28.28
C SER A 436 5.82 38.51 27.41
N ALA A 437 5.28 39.61 27.93
CA ALA A 437 5.33 40.92 27.30
C ALA A 437 5.66 41.97 28.37
N ASN A 438 6.67 42.80 28.11
CA ASN A 438 7.06 43.92 28.99
C ASN A 438 7.32 43.52 30.46
N GLY A 439 7.87 42.32 30.69
CA GLY A 439 8.16 41.82 32.04
C GLY A 439 6.95 41.25 32.80
N VAL A 440 5.77 41.18 32.17
CA VAL A 440 4.59 40.51 32.70
C VAL A 440 4.37 39.21 31.93
N SER A 441 4.22 38.10 32.66
CA SER A 441 3.90 36.80 32.08
C SER A 441 2.40 36.54 32.17
N HIS A 442 1.82 36.08 31.06
CA HIS A 442 0.45 35.62 30.96
C HIS A 442 0.42 34.13 30.62
N LYS A 443 -0.14 33.33 31.53
CA LYS A 443 -0.25 31.88 31.38
C LYS A 443 -1.66 31.51 30.93
N VAL A 444 -1.76 30.71 29.88
CA VAL A 444 -3.01 30.20 29.32
C VAL A 444 -2.87 28.69 29.15
N VAL A 445 -3.74 27.91 29.79
CA VAL A 445 -3.71 26.44 29.70
C VAL A 445 -5.00 25.96 29.08
N GLY A 446 -4.91 25.09 28.07
CA GLY A 446 -6.05 24.49 27.43
C GLY A 446 -5.86 23.01 27.10
N SER A 447 -6.94 22.36 26.69
CA SER A 447 -6.97 20.96 26.28
C SER A 447 -8.00 20.76 25.16
N VAL A 448 -8.11 19.54 24.66
CA VAL A 448 -9.13 19.13 23.70
C VAL A 448 -10.07 18.15 24.39
N GLN A 449 -11.37 18.41 24.33
CA GLN A 449 -12.41 17.49 24.78
C GLN A 449 -13.29 17.10 23.58
N GLY A 450 -13.26 15.82 23.21
CA GLY A 450 -13.76 15.38 21.90
C GLY A 450 -12.96 16.05 20.78
N ASP A 451 -13.60 16.96 20.05
CA ASP A 451 -12.98 17.78 18.98
C ASP A 451 -12.99 19.29 19.29
N VAL A 452 -13.39 19.66 20.52
CA VAL A 452 -13.58 21.05 20.94
C VAL A 452 -12.36 21.53 21.74
N PRO A 453 -11.66 22.58 21.30
CA PRO A 453 -10.65 23.24 22.12
C PRO A 453 -11.29 23.91 23.34
N VAL A 454 -10.74 23.65 24.52
CA VAL A 454 -11.23 24.21 25.79
C VAL A 454 -10.11 24.89 26.57
N LEU A 455 -10.45 25.94 27.29
CA LEU A 455 -9.59 26.67 28.22
C LEU A 455 -9.78 26.12 29.65
N LEU A 456 -8.68 25.76 30.31
CA LEU A 456 -8.65 25.19 31.65
C LEU A 456 -8.17 26.21 32.70
N GLU A 457 -7.22 27.06 32.33
CA GLU A 457 -6.61 28.02 33.24
C GLU A 457 -6.25 29.33 32.50
N LEU A 458 -6.41 30.46 33.19
CA LEU A 458 -5.92 31.76 32.74
C LEU A 458 -5.27 32.52 33.92
N ASN A 459 -3.97 32.79 33.83
CA ASN A 459 -3.17 33.53 34.80
C ASN A 459 -3.31 33.01 36.26
N GLY A 460 -3.28 31.70 36.46
CA GLY A 460 -3.47 31.06 37.78
C GLY A 460 -4.92 30.95 38.23
N GLY A 461 -5.87 31.51 37.47
CA GLY A 461 -7.31 31.31 37.67
C GLY A 461 -7.76 30.01 37.02
N LEU A 462 -8.01 28.98 37.83
CA LEU A 462 -8.51 27.69 37.36
C LEU A 462 -10.02 27.76 37.11
N PHE A 463 -10.46 27.41 35.91
CA PHE A 463 -11.88 27.34 35.59
C PHE A 463 -12.45 26.03 36.14
N ARG A 464 -13.53 26.11 36.94
CA ARG A 464 -14.19 24.92 37.51
C ARG A 464 -14.78 23.99 36.45
N GLN A 465 -15.17 24.55 35.31
CA GLN A 465 -15.55 23.83 34.11
C GLN A 465 -14.69 24.33 32.94
N PRO A 466 -14.16 23.44 32.09
CA PRO A 466 -13.44 23.84 30.89
C PRO A 466 -14.29 24.77 30.02
N VAL A 467 -13.73 25.91 29.60
CA VAL A 467 -14.46 26.93 28.81
C VAL A 467 -14.22 26.65 27.33
N PRO A 468 -15.25 26.34 26.51
CA PRO A 468 -15.09 26.16 25.06
C PRO A 468 -14.48 27.40 24.41
N LEU A 469 -13.39 27.22 23.65
CA LEU A 469 -12.73 28.28 22.89
C LEU A 469 -13.42 28.45 21.53
N ALA A 470 -14.70 28.77 21.55
CA ALA A 470 -15.54 29.00 20.38
C ALA A 470 -16.41 30.26 20.54
N GLY A 471 -16.69 30.94 19.43
CA GLY A 471 -17.50 32.16 19.42
C GLY A 471 -16.80 33.39 20.00
N ASN A 472 -17.60 34.36 20.48
CA ASN A 472 -17.11 35.60 21.07
C ASN A 472 -16.97 35.42 22.59
N LEU A 473 -15.75 35.49 23.11
CA LEU A 473 -15.47 35.32 24.53
C LEU A 473 -15.10 36.66 25.17
N ILE A 474 -15.67 36.95 26.34
CA ILE A 474 -15.35 38.15 27.13
C ILE A 474 -14.70 37.72 28.43
N PHE A 475 -13.43 38.10 28.60
CA PHE A 475 -12.69 37.92 29.85
C PHE A 475 -12.58 39.27 30.57
N PHE A 476 -12.95 39.31 31.85
CA PHE A 476 -12.79 40.51 32.68
C PHE A 476 -12.04 40.18 33.96
N LYS A 477 -11.11 41.06 34.34
CA LYS A 477 -10.38 41.00 35.60
C LYS A 477 -10.84 42.15 36.49
N ALA A 478 -11.37 41.83 37.66
CA ALA A 478 -11.86 42.83 38.61
C ALA A 478 -11.46 42.47 40.05
N LEU A 479 -11.41 43.48 40.93
CA LEU A 479 -11.30 43.27 42.37
C LEU A 479 -12.58 42.61 42.87
N ALA A 480 -12.45 41.65 43.79
CA ALA A 480 -13.57 40.90 44.34
C ALA A 480 -14.60 41.85 44.97
N ASN A 481 -15.71 42.07 44.27
CA ASN A 481 -16.84 42.87 44.73
C ASN A 481 -18.12 42.04 44.53
N PRO A 482 -18.89 41.76 45.59
CA PRO A 482 -20.12 40.98 45.52
C PRO A 482 -21.15 41.52 44.52
N GLN A 483 -21.10 42.82 44.19
CA GLN A 483 -22.02 43.46 43.24
C GLN A 483 -21.57 43.37 41.78
N LEU A 484 -20.32 42.96 41.51
CA LEU A 484 -19.75 43.00 40.16
C LEU A 484 -20.30 41.91 39.24
N VAL A 485 -20.45 40.68 39.75
CA VAL A 485 -21.05 39.57 38.99
C VAL A 485 -22.53 39.88 38.66
N PRO A 486 -23.36 40.35 39.61
CA PRO A 486 -24.72 40.82 39.31
C PRO A 486 -24.78 41.98 38.32
N SER A 487 -23.84 42.94 38.33
CA SER A 487 -23.86 44.08 37.40
C SER A 487 -23.46 43.70 35.97
N VAL A 488 -22.47 42.82 35.79
CA VAL A 488 -22.09 42.28 34.47
C VAL A 488 -23.19 41.34 33.95
N ALA A 489 -23.77 40.52 34.84
CA ALA A 489 -24.92 39.69 34.51
C ALA A 489 -26.17 40.54 34.18
N ALA A 490 -26.44 41.64 34.88
CA ALA A 490 -27.59 42.52 34.64
C ALA A 490 -27.58 43.20 33.25
N MET A 491 -26.41 43.33 32.62
CA MET A 491 -26.30 43.78 31.23
C MET A 491 -26.53 42.65 30.21
N SER A 492 -26.64 41.39 30.65
CA SER A 492 -26.66 40.19 29.81
C SER A 492 -27.80 39.19 30.12
N ILE A 493 -28.74 39.49 31.03
CA ILE A 493 -29.79 38.52 31.38
C ILE A 493 -30.99 38.63 30.43
N LYS A 494 -31.11 37.62 29.55
CA LYS A 494 -32.12 36.57 29.72
C LYS A 494 -31.77 35.37 28.84
N GLU A 495 -31.06 34.40 29.41
CA GLU A 495 -31.50 33.01 29.48
C GLU A 495 -30.63 32.29 30.52
N GLN A 496 -31.28 31.61 31.45
CA GLN A 496 -30.68 30.96 32.61
C GLN A 496 -30.11 29.61 32.14
N GLU A 497 -28.78 29.45 32.12
CA GLU A 497 -28.16 28.15 31.83
C GLU A 497 -28.41 27.16 32.97
N CYS A 498 -29.18 26.14 32.64
CA CYS A 498 -29.63 25.05 33.49
C CYS A 498 -28.57 23.94 33.54
N TYR A 499 -28.65 23.06 34.54
CA TYR A 499 -27.91 21.80 34.57
C TYR A 499 -28.14 20.98 33.29
N THR A 500 -27.08 20.64 32.55
CA THR A 500 -27.16 19.80 31.33
C THR A 500 -26.54 18.43 31.55
N TYR A 501 -27.27 17.39 31.13
CA TYR A 501 -26.88 15.98 31.12
C TYR A 501 -27.06 15.48 29.69
N ASP A 502 -25.97 15.14 29.02
CA ASP A 502 -25.99 14.59 27.66
C ASP A 502 -26.40 13.12 27.72
N PHE A 503 -27.71 12.91 27.73
CA PHE A 503 -28.33 11.60 27.64
C PHE A 503 -28.24 11.07 26.21
N ALA A 504 -27.65 9.90 26.04
CA ALA A 504 -27.71 9.14 24.80
C ALA A 504 -28.44 7.82 25.07
N ASP A 505 -29.58 7.63 24.41
CA ASP A 505 -30.36 6.41 24.50
C ASP A 505 -30.04 5.50 23.29
N PRO A 506 -29.28 4.40 23.47
CA PRO A 506 -28.98 3.48 22.39
C PRO A 506 -30.20 2.68 21.91
N ALA A 507 -31.28 2.63 22.70
CA ALA A 507 -32.52 1.94 22.31
C ALA A 507 -33.40 2.83 21.41
N HIS A 508 -33.30 4.16 21.51
CA HIS A 508 -34.17 5.09 20.80
C HIS A 508 -34.26 4.87 19.27
N PRO A 509 -33.17 4.62 18.52
CA PRO A 509 -33.27 4.33 17.09
C PRO A 509 -34.06 3.05 16.78
N ALA A 510 -33.93 2.02 17.63
CA ALA A 510 -34.65 0.76 17.48
C ALA A 510 -36.14 0.95 17.80
N GLU A 511 -36.45 1.58 18.94
CA GLU A 511 -37.84 1.88 19.34
C GLU A 511 -38.54 2.81 18.35
N PHE A 512 -37.81 3.79 17.78
CA PHE A 512 -38.34 4.67 16.73
C PHE A 512 -38.70 3.89 15.46
N LEU A 513 -37.84 2.95 15.07
CA LEU A 513 -38.07 2.10 13.91
C LEU A 513 -39.23 1.13 14.15
N ASP A 514 -39.31 0.52 15.34
CA ASP A 514 -40.42 -0.33 15.77
C ASP A 514 -41.76 0.42 15.70
N ALA A 515 -41.81 1.67 16.17
CA ALA A 515 -43.00 2.51 16.06
C ALA A 515 -43.37 2.83 14.60
N PHE A 516 -42.38 3.12 13.74
CA PHE A 516 -42.62 3.33 12.31
C PHE A 516 -43.07 2.06 11.59
N GLN A 517 -42.63 0.89 12.05
CA GLN A 517 -43.11 -0.41 11.58
C GLN A 517 -44.59 -0.60 11.94
N GLU A 518 -44.99 -0.30 13.18
CA GLU A 518 -46.40 -0.34 13.58
C GLU A 518 -47.25 0.62 12.74
N PHE A 519 -46.79 1.86 12.52
CA PHE A 519 -47.50 2.82 11.67
C PHE A 519 -47.66 2.31 10.24
N TYR A 520 -46.62 1.69 9.69
CA TYR A 520 -46.69 1.07 8.37
C TYR A 520 -47.71 -0.08 8.32
N LEU A 521 -47.73 -0.97 9.32
CA LEU A 521 -48.65 -2.11 9.37
C LEU A 521 -50.12 -1.67 9.52
N ASP A 522 -50.37 -0.63 10.33
CA ASP A 522 -51.71 -0.09 10.56
C ASP A 522 -52.13 0.94 9.49
N GLY A 523 -51.22 1.31 8.57
CA GLY A 523 -51.46 2.32 7.53
C GLY A 523 -51.57 3.76 8.05
N LEU A 524 -51.08 4.02 9.26
CA LEU A 524 -51.11 5.33 9.91
C LEU A 524 -50.05 6.26 9.30
N PHE A 525 -50.38 7.54 9.15
CA PHE A 525 -49.48 8.60 8.67
C PHE A 525 -48.85 8.39 7.28
N THR A 526 -49.35 7.41 6.52
CA THR A 526 -48.88 7.12 5.16
C THR A 526 -49.29 8.22 4.18
N ASP A 527 -48.36 8.62 3.31
CA ASP A 527 -48.50 9.75 2.39
C ASP A 527 -48.12 9.38 0.94
N ILE A 528 -47.81 8.11 0.69
CA ILE A 528 -47.53 7.55 -0.63
C ILE A 528 -47.96 6.09 -0.72
N THR A 529 -48.48 5.72 -1.88
CA THR A 529 -48.84 4.34 -2.21
C THR A 529 -47.89 3.82 -3.28
N LEU A 530 -47.19 2.71 -3.02
CA LEU A 530 -46.45 1.97 -4.03
C LEU A 530 -47.33 0.82 -4.55
N GLN A 531 -47.35 0.61 -5.85
CA GLN A 531 -48.03 -0.51 -6.49
C GLN A 531 -47.03 -1.30 -7.35
N CYS A 532 -46.91 -2.60 -7.08
CA CYS A 532 -46.08 -3.48 -7.90
C CYS A 532 -46.79 -3.90 -9.20
N ALA A 533 -46.07 -4.59 -10.08
CA ALA A 533 -46.60 -5.08 -11.34
C ALA A 533 -47.77 -6.08 -11.18
N THR A 534 -47.81 -6.87 -10.11
CA THR A 534 -48.90 -7.83 -9.81
C THR A 534 -50.14 -7.15 -9.24
N GLY A 535 -50.06 -5.85 -8.93
CA GLY A 535 -51.16 -5.06 -8.38
C GLY A 535 -51.21 -4.99 -6.86
N GLN A 536 -50.31 -5.67 -6.14
CA GLN A 536 -50.16 -5.52 -4.68
C GLN A 536 -49.77 -4.07 -4.35
N ILE A 537 -50.34 -3.57 -3.25
CA ILE A 537 -50.26 -2.17 -2.83
C ILE A 537 -49.58 -2.08 -1.47
N PHE A 538 -48.70 -1.09 -1.32
CA PHE A 538 -47.99 -0.77 -0.09
C PHE A 538 -48.26 0.69 0.26
N GLN A 539 -48.91 0.94 1.40
CA GLN A 539 -49.08 2.29 1.94
C GLN A 539 -47.84 2.63 2.76
N CYS A 540 -47.09 3.65 2.35
CA CYS A 540 -45.76 3.94 2.90
C CYS A 540 -45.62 5.42 3.27
N HIS A 541 -44.48 5.74 3.90
CA HIS A 541 -44.07 7.09 4.24
C HIS A 541 -42.98 7.56 3.27
N LYS A 542 -43.18 8.69 2.59
CA LYS A 542 -42.18 9.32 1.69
C LYS A 542 -40.87 9.56 2.42
N ALA A 543 -40.94 10.00 3.68
CA ALA A 543 -39.77 10.26 4.51
C ALA A 543 -38.95 8.99 4.77
N ALA A 544 -39.59 7.87 5.13
CA ALA A 544 -38.92 6.61 5.38
C ALA A 544 -38.26 6.05 4.10
N LEU A 545 -38.98 6.04 2.98
CA LEU A 545 -38.44 5.63 1.68
C LEU A 545 -37.26 6.51 1.24
N SER A 546 -37.36 7.83 1.42
CA SER A 546 -36.29 8.79 1.07
C SER A 546 -35.05 8.68 1.94
N ALA A 547 -35.22 8.26 3.20
CA ALA A 547 -34.09 8.08 4.11
C ALA A 547 -33.22 6.88 3.70
N CYS A 548 -33.85 5.82 3.17
CA CYS A 548 -33.17 4.58 2.80
C CYS A 548 -32.78 4.49 1.32
N SER A 549 -33.35 5.31 0.44
CA SER A 549 -33.15 5.26 -1.01
C SER A 549 -33.05 6.65 -1.63
N ALA A 550 -31.93 6.90 -2.30
CA ALA A 550 -31.70 8.15 -3.03
C ALA A 550 -32.67 8.31 -4.21
N TYR A 551 -33.09 7.21 -4.84
CA TYR A 551 -34.08 7.20 -5.92
C TYR A 551 -35.40 7.81 -5.44
N PHE A 552 -35.95 7.34 -4.33
CA PHE A 552 -37.18 7.88 -3.76
C PHE A 552 -37.00 9.32 -3.26
N LYS A 553 -35.86 9.63 -2.63
CA LYS A 553 -35.55 11.00 -2.21
C LYS A 553 -35.61 11.98 -3.37
N VAL A 554 -34.94 11.68 -4.49
CA VAL A 554 -34.94 12.53 -5.67
C VAL A 554 -36.33 12.59 -6.30
N MET A 555 -37.03 11.46 -6.41
CA MET A 555 -38.41 11.42 -6.92
C MET A 555 -39.38 12.32 -6.15
N PHE A 556 -39.26 12.39 -4.83
CA PHE A 556 -40.17 13.18 -3.99
C PHE A 556 -39.75 14.65 -3.81
N THR A 557 -38.48 14.99 -4.07
CA THR A 557 -37.96 16.34 -3.83
C THR A 557 -37.64 17.13 -5.11
N ALA A 558 -37.27 16.46 -6.20
CA ALA A 558 -37.09 17.10 -7.49
C ALA A 558 -38.44 17.52 -8.09
N ASP A 559 -38.41 18.39 -9.09
CA ASP A 559 -39.61 18.87 -9.80
C ASP A 559 -40.13 17.80 -10.79
N MET A 560 -40.35 16.58 -10.27
CA MET A 560 -40.91 15.45 -11.01
C MET A 560 -42.43 15.40 -10.88
N ARG A 561 -43.10 14.81 -11.88
CA ARG A 561 -44.56 14.66 -11.92
C ARG A 561 -45.09 13.82 -10.75
N GLU A 562 -44.28 12.87 -10.33
CA GLU A 562 -44.51 11.90 -9.25
C GLU A 562 -44.54 12.55 -7.87
N ARG A 563 -43.95 13.74 -7.70
CA ARG A 563 -44.00 14.52 -6.45
C ARG A 563 -45.43 14.78 -5.97
N SER A 564 -46.32 15.06 -6.92
CA SER A 564 -47.73 15.40 -6.68
C SER A 564 -48.66 14.19 -6.75
N ASN A 565 -48.11 13.01 -7.05
CA ASN A 565 -48.88 11.79 -7.20
C ASN A 565 -48.79 10.96 -5.92
N ASN A 566 -49.94 10.48 -5.44
CA ASN A 566 -50.02 9.65 -4.25
C ASN A 566 -49.91 8.15 -4.58
N LEU A 567 -49.83 7.78 -5.87
CA LEU A 567 -49.65 6.41 -6.32
C LEU A 567 -48.49 6.30 -7.32
N ILE A 568 -47.47 5.51 -6.97
CA ILE A 568 -46.35 5.17 -7.85
C ILE A 568 -46.46 3.71 -8.27
N LYS A 569 -46.37 3.45 -9.57
CA LYS A 569 -46.34 2.10 -10.13
C LYS A 569 -44.91 1.71 -10.45
N LEU A 570 -44.42 0.65 -9.83
CA LEU A 570 -43.09 0.09 -10.09
C LEU A 570 -43.25 -1.14 -10.99
N SER A 571 -43.10 -0.92 -12.30
CA SER A 571 -43.10 -2.00 -13.30
C SER A 571 -41.72 -2.66 -13.35
N GLY A 572 -41.67 -3.99 -13.33
CA GLY A 572 -40.43 -4.77 -13.48
C GLY A 572 -39.78 -5.25 -12.18
N ILE A 573 -40.37 -4.96 -11.01
CA ILE A 573 -39.92 -5.51 -9.72
C ILE A 573 -40.94 -6.54 -9.25
N ASP A 574 -40.45 -7.72 -8.86
CA ASP A 574 -41.28 -8.78 -8.30
C ASP A 574 -41.91 -8.36 -6.96
N SER A 575 -43.12 -8.85 -6.69
CA SER A 575 -43.87 -8.50 -5.48
C SER A 575 -43.13 -8.89 -4.20
N ASP A 576 -42.46 -10.05 -4.19
CA ASP A 576 -41.75 -10.55 -3.03
C ASP A 576 -40.47 -9.74 -2.77
N VAL A 577 -39.79 -9.33 -3.84
CA VAL A 577 -38.59 -8.46 -3.76
C VAL A 577 -38.96 -7.06 -3.26
N LEU A 578 -40.03 -6.47 -3.81
CA LEU A 578 -40.50 -5.17 -3.34
C LEU A 578 -40.95 -5.24 -1.88
N THR A 579 -41.65 -6.32 -1.49
CA THR A 579 -42.03 -6.57 -0.10
C THR A 579 -40.80 -6.64 0.81
N ALA A 580 -39.73 -7.33 0.38
CA ALA A 580 -38.49 -7.41 1.15
C ALA A 580 -37.81 -6.03 1.32
N LEU A 581 -37.75 -5.21 0.27
CA LEU A 581 -37.18 -3.86 0.33
C LEU A 581 -38.01 -2.91 1.19
N VAL A 582 -39.34 -2.96 1.08
CA VAL A 582 -40.23 -2.14 1.92
C VAL A 582 -40.12 -2.60 3.38
N ASN A 583 -40.11 -3.89 3.66
CA ASN A 583 -39.90 -4.40 5.01
C ASN A 583 -38.56 -3.95 5.57
N TYR A 584 -37.48 -3.99 4.77
CA TYR A 584 -36.17 -3.49 5.19
C TYR A 584 -36.19 -2.02 5.63
N VAL A 585 -36.96 -1.16 4.95
CA VAL A 585 -37.11 0.26 5.33
C VAL A 585 -37.66 0.42 6.76
N TYR A 586 -38.52 -0.49 7.20
CA TYR A 586 -39.18 -0.42 8.50
C TYR A 586 -38.63 -1.38 9.55
N THR A 587 -37.76 -2.32 9.19
CA THR A 587 -37.21 -3.30 10.14
C THR A 587 -35.69 -3.27 10.23
N SER A 588 -35.01 -2.62 9.28
CA SER A 588 -33.56 -2.71 9.04
C SER A 588 -33.06 -4.14 8.73
N GLN A 589 -33.97 -5.08 8.51
CA GLN A 589 -33.67 -6.50 8.31
C GLN A 589 -34.20 -6.98 6.96
N LEU A 590 -33.44 -7.86 6.32
CA LEU A 590 -33.88 -8.56 5.12
C LEU A 590 -33.25 -9.95 5.02
N LYS A 591 -33.90 -10.85 4.30
CA LYS A 591 -33.41 -12.21 4.09
C LYS A 591 -32.91 -12.37 2.66
N ILE A 592 -31.60 -12.54 2.51
CA ILE A 592 -30.95 -12.87 1.23
C ILE A 592 -30.81 -14.38 1.13
N THR A 593 -31.15 -14.92 -0.03
CA THR A 593 -31.13 -16.35 -0.36
C THR A 593 -30.67 -16.51 -1.80
N GLU A 594 -30.18 -17.70 -2.17
CA GLU A 594 -29.81 -18.02 -3.55
C GLU A 594 -30.95 -17.76 -4.55
N LYS A 595 -32.21 -17.92 -4.12
CA LYS A 595 -33.39 -17.75 -4.97
C LYS A 595 -33.76 -16.31 -5.27
N ASN A 596 -33.43 -15.37 -4.37
CA ASN A 596 -33.85 -13.97 -4.50
C ASN A 596 -32.69 -12.99 -4.68
N VAL A 597 -31.43 -13.41 -4.48
CA VAL A 597 -30.29 -12.47 -4.44
C VAL A 597 -30.11 -11.69 -5.75
N GLN A 598 -30.30 -12.31 -6.91
CA GLN A 598 -30.14 -11.63 -8.21
C GLN A 598 -31.22 -10.56 -8.43
N SER A 599 -32.49 -10.94 -8.32
CA SER A 599 -33.62 -10.00 -8.50
C SER A 599 -33.67 -8.93 -7.40
N LEU A 600 -33.22 -9.26 -6.19
CA LEU A 600 -33.06 -8.31 -5.10
C LEU A 600 -31.93 -7.31 -5.36
N LEU A 601 -30.78 -7.76 -5.89
CA LEU A 601 -29.67 -6.88 -6.26
C LEU A 601 -30.09 -5.94 -7.39
N GLU A 602 -30.74 -6.47 -8.44
CA GLU A 602 -31.30 -5.69 -9.55
C GLU A 602 -32.23 -4.58 -9.04
N ALA A 603 -33.19 -4.94 -8.17
CA ALA A 603 -34.13 -3.98 -7.60
C ALA A 603 -33.46 -2.99 -6.66
N ALA A 604 -32.49 -3.43 -5.85
CA ALA A 604 -31.72 -2.56 -4.95
C ALA A 604 -30.85 -1.57 -5.72
N ASP A 605 -30.27 -1.98 -6.84
CA ASP A 605 -29.50 -1.12 -7.74
C ASP A 605 -30.40 -0.09 -8.43
N LEU A 606 -31.50 -0.55 -9.04
CA LEU A 606 -32.50 0.31 -9.70
C LEU A 606 -33.10 1.36 -8.75
N LEU A 607 -33.48 0.93 -7.54
CA LEU A 607 -34.07 1.78 -6.51
C LEU A 607 -33.02 2.41 -5.57
N GLN A 608 -31.72 2.26 -5.85
CA GLN A 608 -30.61 2.86 -5.11
C GLN A 608 -30.61 2.57 -3.59
N PHE A 609 -30.93 1.33 -3.18
CA PHE A 609 -30.69 0.81 -1.84
C PHE A 609 -29.26 0.31 -1.70
N VAL A 610 -28.32 1.23 -1.48
CA VAL A 610 -26.87 0.96 -1.49
C VAL A 610 -26.45 -0.14 -0.50
N SER A 611 -26.96 -0.11 0.73
CA SER A 611 -26.63 -1.11 1.76
C SER A 611 -27.14 -2.51 1.39
N VAL A 612 -28.32 -2.61 0.78
CA VAL A 612 -28.89 -3.89 0.35
C VAL A 612 -28.13 -4.44 -0.85
N LYS A 613 -27.83 -3.58 -1.84
CA LYS A 613 -26.99 -3.95 -2.99
C LYS A 613 -25.64 -4.51 -2.54
N LYS A 614 -24.97 -3.83 -1.61
CA LYS A 614 -23.69 -4.29 -1.05
C LYS A 614 -23.82 -5.64 -0.33
N ALA A 615 -24.86 -5.84 0.46
CA ALA A 615 -25.11 -7.12 1.13
C ALA A 615 -25.38 -8.27 0.14
N CYS A 616 -26.09 -7.99 -0.96
CA CYS A 616 -26.29 -8.94 -2.05
C CYS A 616 -24.98 -9.26 -2.77
N GLU A 617 -24.13 -8.26 -3.02
CA GLU A 617 -22.80 -8.44 -3.61
C GLU A 617 -21.92 -9.35 -2.73
N GLU A 618 -21.83 -9.07 -1.42
CA GLU A 618 -21.09 -9.91 -0.46
C GLU A 618 -21.63 -11.35 -0.40
N PHE A 619 -22.96 -11.53 -0.51
CA PHE A 619 -23.58 -12.85 -0.57
C PHE A 619 -23.18 -13.61 -1.85
N LEU A 620 -23.14 -12.93 -3.00
CA LEU A 620 -22.74 -13.52 -4.28
C LEU A 620 -21.25 -13.90 -4.27
N VAL A 621 -20.37 -13.03 -3.75
CA VAL A 621 -18.93 -13.34 -3.59
C VAL A 621 -18.74 -14.60 -2.73
N ARG A 622 -19.52 -14.77 -1.67
CA ARG A 622 -19.47 -15.98 -0.82
C ARG A 622 -19.85 -17.27 -1.57
N HIS A 623 -20.73 -17.19 -2.57
CA HIS A 623 -21.22 -18.34 -3.36
C HIS A 623 -20.61 -18.39 -4.77
N LEU A 624 -19.55 -17.61 -5.00
CA LEU A 624 -18.81 -17.61 -6.25
C LEU A 624 -18.09 -18.95 -6.40
N ASP A 625 -18.27 -19.57 -7.55
CA ASP A 625 -17.71 -20.87 -7.88
C ASP A 625 -17.29 -20.90 -9.36
N VAL A 626 -16.44 -21.87 -9.75
CA VAL A 626 -15.98 -22.03 -11.12
C VAL A 626 -17.16 -22.19 -12.07
N ASP A 627 -18.21 -22.87 -11.62
CA ASP A 627 -19.42 -23.15 -12.41
C ASP A 627 -20.28 -21.91 -12.70
N ASN A 628 -20.15 -20.83 -11.93
CA ASN A 628 -20.99 -19.63 -12.05
C ASN A 628 -20.19 -18.32 -12.26
N CYS A 629 -18.86 -18.38 -12.29
CA CYS A 629 -18.02 -17.18 -12.32
C CYS A 629 -18.19 -16.33 -13.59
N LEU A 630 -18.48 -16.92 -14.75
CA LEU A 630 -18.68 -16.20 -16.00
C LEU A 630 -19.97 -15.35 -15.96
N GLY A 631 -21.07 -15.98 -15.53
CA GLY A 631 -22.34 -15.30 -15.32
C GLY A 631 -22.26 -14.23 -14.23
N MET A 632 -21.63 -14.54 -13.09
CA MET A 632 -21.44 -13.57 -12.01
C MET A 632 -20.58 -12.37 -12.42
N HIS A 633 -19.52 -12.56 -13.21
CA HIS A 633 -18.72 -11.45 -13.73
C HIS A 633 -19.56 -10.54 -14.64
N SER A 634 -20.34 -11.12 -15.55
CA SER A 634 -21.17 -10.34 -16.48
C SER A 634 -22.28 -9.59 -15.74
N PHE A 635 -22.90 -10.24 -14.75
CA PHE A 635 -23.89 -9.65 -13.86
C PHE A 635 -23.30 -8.49 -13.03
N ALA A 636 -22.07 -8.67 -12.53
CA ALA A 636 -21.36 -7.65 -11.76
C ALA A 636 -20.97 -6.42 -12.60
N GLU A 637 -20.54 -6.62 -13.86
CA GLU A 637 -20.27 -5.50 -14.79
C GLU A 637 -21.53 -4.70 -15.07
N PHE A 638 -22.64 -5.37 -15.33
CA PHE A 638 -23.91 -4.73 -15.65
C PHE A 638 -24.45 -3.89 -14.48
N HIS A 639 -24.36 -4.42 -13.25
CA HIS A 639 -24.81 -3.72 -12.04
C HIS A 639 -23.74 -2.89 -11.34
N VAL A 640 -22.52 -2.79 -11.86
CA VAL A 640 -21.41 -2.06 -11.22
C VAL A 640 -21.18 -2.55 -9.78
N CYS A 641 -20.90 -3.84 -9.64
CA CYS A 641 -20.53 -4.51 -8.39
C CYS A 641 -19.02 -4.81 -8.41
N PRO A 642 -18.16 -3.91 -7.91
CA PRO A 642 -16.72 -3.98 -8.11
C PRO A 642 -16.05 -5.16 -7.41
N GLU A 643 -16.50 -5.55 -6.23
CA GLU A 643 -15.90 -6.67 -5.49
C GLU A 643 -16.27 -8.00 -6.14
N LEU A 644 -17.55 -8.15 -6.55
CA LEU A 644 -17.98 -9.35 -7.26
C LEU A 644 -17.32 -9.46 -8.64
N GLU A 645 -17.19 -8.37 -9.40
CA GLU A 645 -16.49 -8.37 -10.68
C GLU A 645 -15.04 -8.80 -10.51
N LYS A 646 -14.34 -8.20 -9.53
CA LYS A 646 -12.94 -8.48 -9.26
C LYS A 646 -12.69 -9.93 -8.87
N GLU A 647 -13.49 -10.48 -7.95
CA GLU A 647 -13.31 -11.87 -7.50
C GLU A 647 -13.78 -12.90 -8.54
N ALA A 648 -14.85 -12.60 -9.29
CA ALA A 648 -15.25 -13.42 -10.43
C ALA A 648 -14.17 -13.44 -11.52
N ARG A 649 -13.56 -12.28 -11.82
CA ARG A 649 -12.41 -12.18 -12.71
C ARG A 649 -11.20 -12.95 -12.18
N ARG A 650 -10.92 -12.91 -10.87
CA ARG A 650 -9.85 -13.70 -10.24
C ARG A 650 -10.02 -15.17 -10.59
N MET A 651 -11.21 -15.70 -10.31
CA MET A 651 -11.54 -17.11 -10.52
C MET A 651 -11.48 -17.48 -12.00
N MET A 652 -12.06 -16.66 -12.87
CA MET A 652 -12.03 -16.86 -14.32
C MET A 652 -10.60 -16.96 -14.88
N LEU A 653 -9.69 -16.14 -14.37
CA LEU A 653 -8.31 -16.11 -14.86
C LEU A 653 -7.42 -17.17 -14.20
N CYS A 654 -7.61 -17.49 -12.91
CA CYS A 654 -6.76 -18.44 -12.20
C CYS A 654 -7.16 -19.91 -12.43
N MET A 655 -8.46 -20.19 -12.59
CA MET A 655 -9.04 -21.53 -12.82
C MET A 655 -9.46 -21.73 -14.28
N PHE A 656 -8.82 -21.03 -15.23
CA PHE A 656 -9.25 -21.00 -16.64
C PHE A 656 -9.44 -22.39 -17.25
N GLU A 657 -8.56 -23.35 -16.97
CA GLU A 657 -8.69 -24.72 -17.47
C GLU A 657 -10.01 -25.37 -17.03
N GLU A 658 -10.40 -25.21 -15.76
CA GLU A 658 -11.67 -25.72 -15.23
C GLU A 658 -12.87 -24.94 -15.78
N VAL A 659 -12.74 -23.62 -15.93
CA VAL A 659 -13.79 -22.77 -16.55
C VAL A 659 -14.08 -23.22 -17.98
N THR A 660 -13.07 -23.62 -18.76
CA THR A 660 -13.29 -24.11 -20.13
C THR A 660 -14.06 -25.42 -20.20
N MET A 661 -14.15 -26.16 -19.08
CA MET A 661 -14.93 -27.39 -18.99
C MET A 661 -16.44 -27.11 -18.84
N GLN A 662 -16.81 -25.94 -18.34
CA GLN A 662 -18.20 -25.55 -18.05
C GLN A 662 -19.04 -25.31 -19.32
N GLU A 663 -20.35 -25.52 -19.22
CA GLU A 663 -21.28 -25.30 -20.34
C GLU A 663 -21.41 -23.80 -20.68
N GLU A 664 -21.43 -22.92 -19.67
CA GLU A 664 -21.54 -21.46 -19.84
C GLU A 664 -20.39 -20.88 -20.68
N PHE A 665 -19.21 -21.51 -20.65
CA PHE A 665 -18.08 -21.12 -21.50
C PHE A 665 -18.42 -21.18 -22.99
N LEU A 666 -19.25 -22.13 -23.42
CA LEU A 666 -19.65 -22.28 -24.82
C LEU A 666 -20.62 -21.20 -25.28
N GLU A 667 -21.31 -20.55 -24.34
CA GLU A 667 -22.30 -19.49 -24.60
C GLU A 667 -21.67 -18.08 -24.62
N LEU A 668 -20.37 -17.95 -24.32
CA LEU A 668 -19.66 -16.68 -24.41
C LEU A 668 -19.75 -16.07 -25.81
N ASP A 669 -19.89 -14.75 -25.87
CA ASP A 669 -19.71 -14.02 -27.13
C ASP A 669 -18.22 -13.84 -27.46
N PHE A 670 -17.96 -13.37 -28.68
CA PHE A 670 -16.59 -13.15 -29.14
C PHE A 670 -15.84 -12.13 -28.29
N GLU A 671 -16.51 -11.04 -27.87
CA GLU A 671 -15.88 -9.96 -27.11
C GLU A 671 -15.40 -10.45 -25.75
N LYS A 672 -16.23 -11.22 -25.05
CA LYS A 672 -15.93 -11.79 -23.74
C LYS A 672 -14.84 -12.86 -23.81
N LEU A 673 -14.91 -13.76 -24.79
CA LEU A 673 -13.85 -14.75 -24.98
C LEU A 673 -12.52 -14.07 -25.32
N SER A 674 -12.53 -13.12 -26.27
CA SER A 674 -11.36 -12.34 -26.65
C SER A 674 -10.79 -11.57 -25.45
N TYR A 675 -11.65 -10.98 -24.62
CA TYR A 675 -11.26 -10.31 -23.37
C TYR A 675 -10.50 -11.25 -22.44
N ILE A 676 -11.03 -12.47 -22.19
CA ILE A 676 -10.38 -13.46 -21.31
C ILE A 676 -9.05 -13.92 -21.90
N VAL A 677 -9.05 -14.36 -23.16
CA VAL A 677 -7.86 -14.98 -23.76
C VAL A 677 -6.73 -13.99 -24.05
N SER A 678 -7.04 -12.70 -24.18
CA SER A 678 -6.04 -11.64 -24.40
C SER A 678 -5.40 -11.13 -23.10
N ARG A 679 -5.91 -11.51 -21.92
CA ARG A 679 -5.33 -11.07 -20.64
C ARG A 679 -3.91 -11.61 -20.47
N GLU A 680 -2.98 -10.71 -20.16
CA GLU A 680 -1.58 -11.06 -19.86
C GLU A 680 -1.46 -11.93 -18.60
N ASN A 681 -2.37 -11.75 -17.65
CA ASN A 681 -2.44 -12.46 -16.38
C ASN A 681 -3.31 -13.72 -16.39
N LEU A 682 -3.66 -14.23 -17.58
CA LEU A 682 -4.38 -15.49 -17.71
C LEU A 682 -3.47 -16.67 -17.32
N ASN A 683 -3.85 -17.37 -16.24
CA ASN A 683 -3.05 -18.47 -15.72
C ASN A 683 -3.27 -19.75 -16.54
N VAL A 684 -2.43 -19.96 -17.55
CA VAL A 684 -2.43 -21.20 -18.33
C VAL A 684 -1.06 -21.85 -18.28
N TRP A 685 -1.00 -22.99 -17.60
CA TRP A 685 0.21 -23.80 -17.52
C TRP A 685 0.52 -24.52 -18.85
N ARG A 686 -0.49 -25.12 -19.47
CA ARG A 686 -0.38 -25.86 -20.74
C ARG A 686 -0.92 -25.03 -21.89
N GLN A 687 -0.05 -24.57 -22.78
CA GLN A 687 -0.47 -23.72 -23.91
C GLN A 687 -1.49 -24.40 -24.83
N GLU A 688 -1.54 -25.75 -24.89
CA GLU A 688 -2.61 -26.46 -25.61
C GLU A 688 -4.02 -26.15 -25.11
N VAL A 689 -4.20 -25.84 -23.82
CA VAL A 689 -5.52 -25.51 -23.24
C VAL A 689 -6.12 -24.28 -23.90
N LEU A 690 -5.29 -23.29 -24.28
CA LEU A 690 -5.74 -22.11 -25.02
C LEU A 690 -6.30 -22.48 -26.39
N LEU A 691 -5.62 -23.39 -27.10
CA LEU A 691 -6.06 -23.84 -28.41
C LEU A 691 -7.32 -24.70 -28.30
N GLU A 692 -7.35 -25.63 -27.33
CA GLU A 692 -8.50 -26.48 -27.06
C GLU A 692 -9.75 -25.66 -26.71
N ALA A 693 -9.60 -24.64 -25.88
CA ALA A 693 -10.67 -23.71 -25.51
C ALA A 693 -11.26 -23.01 -26.75
N VAL A 694 -10.40 -22.43 -27.61
CA VAL A 694 -10.82 -21.75 -28.84
C VAL A 694 -11.53 -22.71 -29.80
N VAL A 695 -10.97 -23.93 -29.97
CA VAL A 695 -11.60 -24.94 -30.84
C VAL A 695 -12.95 -25.36 -30.28
N LYS A 696 -13.04 -25.68 -28.99
CA LYS A 696 -14.28 -26.09 -28.32
C LYS A 696 -15.38 -25.04 -28.51
N TRP A 697 -15.04 -23.76 -28.34
CA TRP A 697 -15.97 -22.63 -28.54
C TRP A 697 -16.41 -22.47 -30.00
N ILE A 698 -15.50 -22.60 -30.98
CA ILE A 698 -15.85 -22.51 -32.40
C ILE A 698 -16.73 -23.70 -32.84
N THR A 699 -16.44 -24.90 -32.35
CA THR A 699 -17.17 -26.12 -32.75
C THR A 699 -18.61 -26.12 -32.26
N HIS A 700 -18.93 -25.38 -31.20
CA HIS A 700 -20.30 -25.23 -30.69
C HIS A 700 -21.23 -24.50 -31.67
N ASP A 701 -20.73 -23.46 -32.36
CA ASP A 701 -21.45 -22.78 -33.45
C ASP A 701 -20.49 -22.43 -34.61
N VAL A 702 -20.23 -23.44 -35.43
CA VAL A 702 -19.31 -23.31 -36.57
C VAL A 702 -19.75 -22.22 -37.55
N GLN A 703 -21.07 -22.06 -37.78
CA GLN A 703 -21.57 -21.17 -38.82
C GLN A 703 -21.35 -19.69 -38.45
N ALA A 704 -21.64 -19.31 -37.19
CA ALA A 704 -21.46 -17.94 -36.74
C ALA A 704 -20.00 -17.62 -36.37
N ARG A 705 -19.24 -18.60 -35.85
CA ARG A 705 -17.95 -18.33 -35.18
C ARG A 705 -16.71 -18.53 -36.04
N THR A 706 -16.82 -19.20 -37.20
CA THR A 706 -15.68 -19.44 -38.11
C THR A 706 -14.96 -18.15 -38.54
N GLY A 707 -15.64 -17.01 -38.59
CA GLY A 707 -15.05 -15.71 -38.94
C GLY A 707 -14.00 -15.21 -37.93
N TYR A 708 -14.14 -15.58 -36.66
CA TYR A 708 -13.30 -15.06 -35.56
C TYR A 708 -12.03 -15.88 -35.29
N VAL A 709 -11.83 -16.97 -36.02
CA VAL A 709 -10.69 -17.90 -35.82
C VAL A 709 -9.35 -17.16 -35.85
N GLN A 710 -9.14 -16.26 -36.83
CA GLN A 710 -7.86 -15.56 -36.96
C GLN A 710 -7.61 -14.59 -35.82
N ASP A 711 -8.64 -13.87 -35.37
CA ASP A 711 -8.54 -12.90 -34.29
C ASP A 711 -8.27 -13.57 -32.95
N LEU A 712 -8.96 -14.68 -32.64
CA LEU A 712 -8.70 -15.46 -31.42
C LEU A 712 -7.31 -16.09 -31.42
N LEU A 713 -6.85 -16.61 -32.57
CA LEU A 713 -5.49 -17.13 -32.70
C LEU A 713 -4.43 -16.03 -32.53
N TYR A 714 -4.70 -14.81 -33.00
CA TYR A 714 -3.84 -13.65 -32.75
C TYR A 714 -3.79 -13.26 -31.28
N CYS A 715 -4.90 -13.41 -30.54
CA CYS A 715 -4.95 -13.12 -29.11
C CYS A 715 -4.16 -14.13 -28.25
N ILE A 716 -4.12 -15.41 -28.62
CA ILE A 716 -3.47 -16.44 -27.79
C ILE A 716 -1.96 -16.57 -27.98
N GLN A 717 -1.41 -16.17 -29.15
CA GLN A 717 0.04 -16.12 -29.44
C GLN A 717 0.82 -17.39 -29.04
N LEU A 718 0.46 -18.55 -29.61
CA LEU A 718 1.07 -19.85 -29.31
C LEU A 718 2.51 -19.98 -29.82
N ASP A 719 3.42 -20.45 -28.97
CA ASP A 719 4.79 -20.85 -29.33
C ASP A 719 4.93 -22.37 -29.24
N LEU A 720 4.39 -23.08 -30.25
CA LEU A 720 4.35 -24.55 -30.28
C LEU A 720 5.20 -25.13 -31.42
N ASP A 721 5.89 -26.23 -31.13
CA ASP A 721 6.58 -27.06 -32.13
C ASP A 721 5.56 -27.67 -33.12
N GLU A 722 5.93 -27.72 -34.40
CA GLU A 722 5.12 -28.18 -35.52
C GLU A 722 4.69 -29.66 -35.36
N ILE A 723 5.49 -30.47 -34.67
CA ILE A 723 5.18 -31.88 -34.37
C ILE A 723 4.12 -31.98 -33.27
N TYR A 724 4.23 -31.15 -32.24
CA TYR A 724 3.27 -31.10 -31.12
C TYR A 724 1.92 -30.56 -31.58
N LEU A 725 1.96 -29.48 -32.38
CA LEU A 725 0.77 -28.88 -32.98
C LEU A 725 0.01 -29.89 -33.85
N ARG A 726 0.71 -30.67 -34.69
CA ARG A 726 0.10 -31.75 -35.48
C ARG A 726 -0.54 -32.82 -34.61
N THR A 727 0.08 -33.17 -33.48
CA THR A 727 -0.41 -34.21 -32.58
C THR A 727 -1.67 -33.77 -31.83
N ALA A 728 -1.70 -32.53 -31.30
CA ALA A 728 -2.89 -31.94 -30.69
C ALA A 728 -4.04 -31.81 -31.69
N LEU A 729 -3.73 -31.34 -32.91
CA LEU A 729 -4.69 -31.23 -34.00
C LEU A 729 -5.19 -32.59 -34.50
N ASP A 730 -4.36 -33.64 -34.59
CA ASP A 730 -4.77 -34.99 -35.00
C ASP A 730 -5.56 -35.73 -33.90
N LEU A 731 -5.34 -35.41 -32.61
CA LEU A 731 -6.20 -35.86 -31.50
C LEU A 731 -7.60 -35.26 -31.62
N GLN A 732 -7.71 -33.96 -31.89
CA GLN A 732 -9.00 -33.29 -32.16
C GLN A 732 -9.66 -33.76 -33.47
N LYS A 733 -8.88 -34.09 -34.50
CA LYS A 733 -9.37 -34.66 -35.76
C LYS A 733 -10.11 -35.99 -35.60
N ARG A 734 -9.86 -36.72 -34.49
CA ARG A 734 -10.62 -37.92 -34.11
C ARG A 734 -11.96 -37.60 -33.43
N CYS A 735 -12.11 -36.37 -32.90
CA CYS A 735 -13.34 -35.88 -32.26
C CYS A 735 -14.26 -35.12 -33.22
N LEU A 736 -13.76 -34.68 -34.38
CA LEU A 736 -14.47 -33.88 -35.38
C LEU A 736 -15.09 -34.76 -36.49
N LEU A 737 -16.43 -34.80 -36.60
CA LEU A 737 -17.18 -35.44 -37.68
C LEU A 737 -17.78 -34.40 -38.66
N GLY A 738 -17.31 -34.43 -39.92
CA GLY A 738 -17.98 -33.74 -41.03
C GLY A 738 -17.52 -32.30 -41.32
N SER A 739 -18.40 -31.31 -41.17
CA SER A 739 -18.24 -29.91 -41.65
C SER A 739 -17.02 -29.13 -41.12
N GLU A 740 -16.25 -29.74 -40.22
CA GLU A 740 -15.15 -29.19 -39.45
C GLU A 740 -13.79 -29.24 -40.16
N LYS A 741 -13.69 -29.87 -41.35
CA LYS A 741 -12.46 -29.82 -42.18
C LYS A 741 -12.06 -28.38 -42.55
N LYS A 742 -13.05 -27.49 -42.73
CA LYS A 742 -12.83 -26.08 -43.04
C LYS A 742 -12.24 -25.33 -41.84
N VAL A 743 -12.75 -25.56 -40.63
CA VAL A 743 -12.22 -24.98 -39.38
C VAL A 743 -10.78 -25.42 -39.15
N TYR A 744 -10.51 -26.71 -39.29
CA TYR A 744 -9.15 -27.27 -39.22
C TYR A 744 -8.18 -26.60 -40.21
N SER A 745 -8.61 -26.42 -41.47
CA SER A 745 -7.78 -25.74 -42.48
C SER A 745 -7.51 -24.27 -42.16
N LEU A 746 -8.48 -23.56 -41.56
CA LEU A 746 -8.35 -22.16 -41.15
C LEU A 746 -7.41 -22.00 -39.96
N ILE A 747 -7.48 -22.91 -38.98
CA ILE A 747 -6.56 -22.93 -37.83
C ILE A 747 -5.13 -23.18 -38.31
N CYS A 748 -4.92 -24.18 -39.17
CA CYS A 748 -3.62 -24.46 -39.78
C CYS A 748 -3.06 -23.28 -40.57
N HIS A 749 -3.90 -22.57 -41.34
CA HIS A 749 -3.48 -21.38 -42.10
C HIS A 749 -3.17 -20.18 -41.18
N GLY A 750 -3.99 -19.94 -40.16
CA GLY A 750 -3.79 -18.88 -39.17
C GLY A 750 -2.43 -19.01 -38.45
N LEU A 751 -2.10 -20.22 -37.99
CA LEU A 751 -0.85 -20.52 -37.29
C LEU A 751 0.40 -20.39 -38.19
N GLN A 752 0.28 -20.60 -39.50
CA GLN A 752 1.38 -20.35 -40.45
C GLN A 752 1.64 -18.86 -40.67
N SER A 753 0.62 -18.01 -40.53
CA SER A 753 0.72 -16.56 -40.74
C SER A 753 1.35 -15.81 -39.55
N THR A 754 1.17 -16.31 -38.32
CA THR A 754 1.70 -15.73 -37.08
C THR A 754 3.22 -15.90 -36.90
N ARG A 755 3.86 -16.85 -37.60
CA ARG A 755 5.32 -17.12 -37.52
C ARG A 755 6.25 -16.03 -38.09
N LYS A 756 5.73 -14.98 -38.74
CA LYS A 756 6.56 -13.96 -39.44
C LYS A 756 6.99 -12.74 -38.59
N GLY A 757 6.60 -12.67 -37.32
CA GLY A 757 7.05 -11.61 -36.40
C GLY A 757 8.04 -12.12 -35.36
N ASN A 758 9.02 -11.29 -34.98
CA ASN A 758 9.83 -11.54 -33.79
C ASN A 758 8.93 -11.31 -32.57
N PHE A 759 8.48 -12.37 -31.90
CA PHE A 759 7.70 -12.27 -30.68
C PHE A 759 8.47 -12.91 -29.52
N VAL A 760 8.58 -12.15 -28.42
CA VAL A 760 8.95 -12.63 -27.09
C VAL A 760 7.85 -12.15 -26.15
N SER A 761 6.81 -12.97 -25.99
CA SER A 761 5.81 -12.78 -24.92
C SER A 761 5.09 -14.11 -24.68
N SER A 762 5.61 -14.93 -23.77
CA SER A 762 4.80 -16.00 -23.18
C SER A 762 3.83 -15.36 -22.19
N LYS A 763 2.54 -15.74 -22.21
CA LYS A 763 1.57 -15.31 -21.18
C LYS A 763 2.19 -15.52 -19.79
N LYS A 764 2.24 -14.46 -18.99
CA LYS A 764 2.99 -14.46 -17.73
C LYS A 764 2.13 -15.18 -16.69
N LEU A 765 2.66 -16.23 -16.06
CA LEU A 765 2.10 -16.81 -14.84
C LEU A 765 2.00 -15.70 -13.78
N THR A 766 0.81 -15.53 -13.20
CA THR A 766 0.49 -14.46 -12.23
C THR A 766 0.18 -14.96 -10.84
N SER A 767 0.48 -16.23 -10.60
CA SER A 767 0.54 -16.81 -9.27
C SER A 767 1.82 -16.37 -8.57
N SER A 768 1.68 -15.92 -7.33
CA SER A 768 2.79 -15.70 -6.41
C SER A 768 2.62 -16.60 -5.19
N MET A 769 3.71 -17.18 -4.73
CA MET A 769 3.71 -17.97 -3.50
C MET A 769 3.99 -17.03 -2.32
N TYR A 770 3.06 -16.96 -1.39
CA TYR A 770 3.22 -16.20 -0.14
C TYR A 770 3.72 -17.12 0.97
N ILE A 771 4.80 -16.71 1.62
CA ILE A 771 5.40 -17.30 2.80
C ILE A 771 5.14 -16.37 3.98
N ILE A 772 4.48 -16.88 5.02
CA ILE A 772 4.06 -16.07 6.19
C ILE A 772 4.67 -16.64 7.46
N GLY A 773 5.61 -15.88 8.02
CA GLY A 773 6.30 -16.13 9.27
C GLY A 773 6.94 -17.52 9.33
N GLY A 774 6.70 -18.26 10.42
CA GLY A 774 7.26 -19.57 10.69
C GLY A 774 8.19 -19.55 11.89
N TYR A 775 9.16 -20.46 11.90
CA TYR A 775 10.08 -20.61 13.03
C TYR A 775 11.51 -20.88 12.56
N TYR A 776 12.44 -20.06 13.05
CA TYR A 776 13.89 -20.23 12.88
C TYR A 776 14.61 -19.90 14.19
N TRP A 777 14.71 -20.88 15.11
CA TRP A 777 15.18 -20.70 16.50
C TRP A 777 14.37 -19.71 17.36
N HIS A 778 13.62 -18.81 16.72
CA HIS A 778 12.61 -17.92 17.26
C HIS A 778 11.44 -17.83 16.26
N PRO A 779 10.25 -17.40 16.70
CA PRO A 779 9.14 -17.10 15.80
C PRO A 779 9.52 -16.03 14.76
N LEU A 780 8.97 -16.19 13.55
CA LEU A 780 9.11 -15.28 12.42
C LEU A 780 7.75 -14.65 12.12
N SER A 781 7.74 -13.40 11.63
CA SER A 781 6.53 -12.65 11.31
C SER A 781 6.53 -12.08 9.89
N GLU A 782 7.62 -12.29 9.15
CA GLU A 782 7.85 -11.75 7.83
C GLU A 782 6.85 -12.31 6.82
N VAL A 783 6.37 -11.45 5.92
CA VAL A 783 5.55 -11.85 4.78
C VAL A 783 6.37 -11.70 3.52
N ASN A 784 6.54 -12.79 2.77
CA ASN A 784 7.37 -12.84 1.58
C ASN A 784 6.60 -13.44 0.40
N ALA A 785 6.47 -12.68 -0.69
CA ALA A 785 5.86 -13.15 -1.93
C ALA A 785 6.96 -13.52 -2.95
N TRP A 786 6.88 -14.73 -3.52
CA TRP A 786 7.79 -15.23 -4.54
C TRP A 786 7.12 -15.28 -5.92
N ASP A 787 7.73 -14.62 -6.91
CA ASP A 787 7.36 -14.75 -8.32
C ASP A 787 8.17 -15.90 -8.94
N PRO A 788 7.52 -17.03 -9.32
CA PRO A 788 8.20 -18.20 -9.87
C PRO A 788 8.86 -17.96 -11.23
N LEU A 789 8.43 -16.94 -11.99
CA LEU A 789 8.96 -16.67 -13.32
C LEU A 789 10.23 -15.83 -13.28
N THR A 790 10.21 -14.78 -12.45
CA THR A 790 11.38 -13.92 -12.28
C THR A 790 12.35 -14.47 -11.23
N ASN A 791 11.89 -15.45 -10.43
CA ASN A 791 12.57 -15.98 -9.27
C ASN A 791 12.98 -14.87 -8.29
N THR A 792 12.07 -13.92 -8.06
CA THR A 792 12.29 -12.77 -7.17
C THR A 792 11.37 -12.84 -5.96
N TRP A 793 11.85 -12.26 -4.86
CA TRP A 793 11.12 -12.14 -3.60
C TRP A 793 10.75 -10.68 -3.33
N VAL A 794 9.53 -10.46 -2.86
CA VAL A 794 9.03 -9.16 -2.40
C VAL A 794 8.59 -9.32 -0.94
N GLN A 795 9.15 -8.51 -0.05
CA GLN A 795 8.75 -8.43 1.35
C GLN A 795 7.50 -7.54 1.47
N GLY A 796 6.45 -8.05 2.09
CA GLY A 796 5.26 -7.30 2.49
C GLY A 796 5.34 -6.82 3.94
N THR A 797 4.22 -6.30 4.44
CA THR A 797 4.09 -5.84 5.82
C THR A 797 4.10 -7.02 6.79
N ASP A 798 4.96 -6.97 7.81
CA ASP A 798 5.11 -8.03 8.81
C ASP A 798 3.83 -8.23 9.64
N MET A 799 3.59 -9.48 10.06
CA MET A 799 2.50 -9.82 10.97
C MET A 799 2.63 -9.06 12.31
N PRO A 800 1.55 -8.41 12.81
CA PRO A 800 1.61 -7.63 14.05
C PRO A 800 2.00 -8.43 15.31
N ASP A 801 1.71 -9.73 15.36
CA ASP A 801 2.12 -10.61 16.47
C ASP A 801 3.44 -11.33 16.17
N HIS A 802 4.56 -10.71 16.55
CA HIS A 802 5.91 -11.22 16.29
C HIS A 802 6.33 -12.45 17.11
N THR A 803 5.49 -12.89 18.05
CA THR A 803 5.83 -13.96 19.01
C THR A 803 5.08 -15.26 18.77
N ARG A 804 4.19 -15.25 17.78
CA ARG A 804 3.25 -16.32 17.44
C ARG A 804 3.92 -17.38 16.58
N GLU A 805 3.80 -18.64 16.97
CA GLU A 805 4.24 -19.81 16.19
C GLU A 805 3.14 -20.88 16.11
N SER A 806 3.37 -21.96 15.35
CA SER A 806 2.47 -23.13 15.31
C SER A 806 1.01 -22.80 14.96
N TYR A 807 0.79 -21.72 14.21
CA TYR A 807 -0.50 -21.31 13.67
C TYR A 807 -0.78 -22.00 12.33
N SER A 808 -1.96 -21.80 11.78
CA SER A 808 -2.31 -22.28 10.44
C SER A 808 -2.71 -21.13 9.53
N VAL A 809 -2.39 -21.27 8.23
CA VAL A 809 -2.63 -20.25 7.22
C VAL A 809 -3.54 -20.80 6.12
N SER A 810 -4.55 -20.03 5.72
CA SER A 810 -5.47 -20.38 4.63
C SER A 810 -5.85 -19.15 3.80
N LEU A 811 -6.05 -19.33 2.50
CA LEU A 811 -6.37 -18.25 1.57
C LEU A 811 -7.86 -18.24 1.19
N LEU A 812 -8.53 -17.10 1.37
CA LEU A 812 -9.89 -16.89 0.87
C LEU A 812 -9.96 -15.58 0.06
N GLY A 813 -10.13 -15.70 -1.26
CA GLY A 813 -10.02 -14.54 -2.16
C GLY A 813 -8.61 -13.92 -2.07
N PRO A 814 -8.47 -12.60 -1.83
CA PRO A 814 -7.17 -11.96 -1.57
C PRO A 814 -6.72 -12.05 -0.10
N ASN A 815 -7.57 -12.54 0.80
CA ASN A 815 -7.35 -12.49 2.23
C ASN A 815 -6.67 -13.78 2.72
N ILE A 816 -5.51 -13.62 3.35
CA ILE A 816 -4.76 -14.70 3.97
C ILE A 816 -5.05 -14.69 5.47
N TYR A 817 -5.72 -15.75 5.94
CA TYR A 817 -6.13 -15.91 7.33
C TYR A 817 -5.05 -16.67 8.10
N VAL A 818 -4.57 -16.07 9.18
CA VAL A 818 -3.67 -16.68 10.16
C VAL A 818 -4.47 -17.01 11.42
N THR A 819 -4.71 -18.29 11.66
CA THR A 819 -5.62 -18.79 12.72
C THR A 819 -4.85 -19.47 13.85
N GLY A 820 -5.24 -19.21 15.10
CA GLY A 820 -4.68 -19.82 16.32
C GLY A 820 -3.16 -19.79 16.45
N GLY A 821 -2.57 -20.82 17.04
CA GLY A 821 -1.14 -20.88 17.29
C GLY A 821 -0.81 -20.68 18.76
N TYR A 822 0.47 -20.51 19.03
CA TYR A 822 1.02 -20.59 20.36
C TYR A 822 2.00 -19.45 20.58
N ARG A 823 1.91 -18.80 21.74
CA ARG A 823 2.81 -17.72 22.12
C ARG A 823 3.86 -18.22 23.11
N THR A 824 5.12 -18.02 22.76
CA THR A 824 6.27 -18.60 23.46
C THR A 824 6.61 -17.91 24.77
N ASP A 825 6.31 -16.63 24.90
CA ASP A 825 6.64 -15.80 26.06
C ASP A 825 5.79 -16.12 27.30
N ASN A 826 4.51 -16.41 27.09
CA ASN A 826 3.52 -16.65 28.14
C ASN A 826 2.90 -18.06 28.11
N ILE A 827 3.32 -18.93 27.17
CA ILE A 827 2.91 -20.34 27.09
C ILE A 827 1.38 -20.44 26.89
N GLU A 828 0.87 -19.66 25.94
CA GLU A 828 -0.57 -19.52 25.70
C GLU A 828 -0.96 -20.03 24.31
N ALA A 829 -2.00 -20.86 24.25
CA ALA A 829 -2.68 -21.18 23.00
C ALA A 829 -3.61 -20.03 22.63
N LEU A 830 -3.67 -19.68 21.34
CA LEU A 830 -4.40 -18.51 20.85
C LEU A 830 -5.67 -18.92 20.10
N ASP A 831 -6.73 -18.14 20.27
CA ASP A 831 -7.94 -18.13 19.45
C ASP A 831 -7.96 -16.95 18.45
N THR A 832 -7.03 -16.02 18.60
CA THR A 832 -6.91 -14.81 17.76
C THR A 832 -6.70 -15.14 16.29
N VAL A 833 -7.27 -14.30 15.42
CA VAL A 833 -7.17 -14.43 13.97
C VAL A 833 -6.61 -13.13 13.40
N TRP A 834 -5.58 -13.23 12.57
CA TRP A 834 -5.08 -12.10 11.78
C TRP A 834 -5.41 -12.34 10.31
N VAL A 835 -5.81 -11.29 9.60
CA VAL A 835 -6.15 -11.35 8.17
C VAL A 835 -5.25 -10.38 7.43
N TYR A 836 -4.39 -10.91 6.56
CA TYR A 836 -3.54 -10.14 5.68
C TYR A 836 -4.16 -10.07 4.29
N ASN A 837 -4.35 -8.87 3.75
CA ASN A 837 -4.85 -8.70 2.39
C ASN A 837 -3.68 -8.57 1.42
N GLY A 838 -3.51 -9.56 0.54
CA GLY A 838 -2.39 -9.61 -0.41
C GLY A 838 -2.46 -8.54 -1.51
N ASP A 839 -3.61 -7.91 -1.74
CA ASP A 839 -3.75 -6.85 -2.74
C ASP A 839 -3.41 -5.46 -2.16
N THR A 840 -3.71 -5.22 -0.87
CA THR A 840 -3.49 -3.91 -0.21
C THR A 840 -2.24 -3.86 0.67
N ASP A 841 -1.62 -5.01 0.96
CA ASP A 841 -0.51 -5.14 1.91
C ASP A 841 -0.86 -4.68 3.35
N GLU A 842 -2.10 -4.92 3.78
CA GLU A 842 -2.61 -4.48 5.09
C GLU A 842 -3.05 -5.66 5.97
N TRP A 843 -2.82 -5.53 7.28
CA TRP A 843 -3.30 -6.47 8.30
C TRP A 843 -4.55 -5.94 9.00
N THR A 844 -5.52 -6.83 9.22
CA THR A 844 -6.72 -6.57 10.00
C THR A 844 -6.94 -7.67 11.03
N GLU A 845 -7.52 -7.32 12.18
CA GLU A 845 -7.88 -8.30 13.20
C GLU A 845 -9.19 -9.00 12.78
N GLY A 846 -9.17 -10.33 12.80
CA GLY A 846 -10.32 -11.18 12.52
C GLY A 846 -11.13 -11.50 13.77
N CYS A 847 -12.32 -12.08 13.59
CA CYS A 847 -13.11 -12.58 14.71
C CYS A 847 -12.37 -13.74 15.39
N PRO A 848 -12.29 -13.80 16.73
CA PRO A 848 -11.62 -14.88 17.44
C PRO A 848 -12.36 -16.20 17.23
N MET A 849 -11.59 -17.29 17.11
CA MET A 849 -12.11 -18.66 17.03
C MET A 849 -12.90 -19.04 18.30
N LEU A 850 -13.75 -20.07 18.25
CA LEU A 850 -14.45 -20.54 19.45
C LEU A 850 -13.49 -21.16 20.47
N HIS A 851 -12.37 -21.71 19.99
CA HIS A 851 -11.41 -22.41 20.82
C HIS A 851 -9.97 -22.07 20.45
N ALA A 852 -9.20 -21.68 21.45
CA ALA A 852 -7.76 -21.51 21.35
C ALA A 852 -7.05 -22.85 21.10
N ARG A 853 -6.17 -22.90 20.10
CA ARG A 853 -5.48 -24.13 19.65
C ARG A 853 -4.22 -23.82 18.85
N TYR A 854 -3.33 -24.80 18.73
CA TYR A 854 -2.07 -24.72 17.98
C TYR A 854 -1.73 -26.06 17.30
N TYR A 855 -0.89 -26.05 16.26
CA TYR A 855 -0.67 -27.18 15.33
C TYR A 855 -1.97 -27.78 14.76
N HIS A 856 -3.01 -26.95 14.58
CA HIS A 856 -4.22 -27.30 13.84
C HIS A 856 -4.03 -27.07 12.35
N CYS A 857 -4.98 -27.55 11.55
CA CYS A 857 -5.05 -27.24 10.13
C CYS A 857 -6.12 -26.18 9.89
N SER A 858 -5.89 -25.28 8.94
CA SER A 858 -6.92 -24.42 8.36
C SER A 858 -7.00 -24.60 6.85
N VAL A 859 -8.21 -24.67 6.32
CA VAL A 859 -8.48 -24.78 4.88
C VAL A 859 -9.70 -23.97 4.49
N THR A 860 -9.83 -23.63 3.22
CA THR A 860 -11.00 -22.91 2.71
C THR A 860 -11.90 -23.79 1.87
N LEU A 861 -13.19 -23.75 2.15
CA LEU A 861 -14.22 -24.49 1.40
C LEU A 861 -15.50 -23.66 1.39
N HIS A 862 -16.14 -23.53 0.22
CA HIS A 862 -17.43 -22.84 0.04
C HIS A 862 -17.49 -21.46 0.69
N GLY A 863 -16.51 -20.60 0.38
CA GLY A 863 -16.47 -19.22 0.90
C GLY A 863 -16.20 -19.11 2.41
N CYS A 864 -15.77 -20.18 3.07
CA CYS A 864 -15.52 -20.25 4.51
C CYS A 864 -14.09 -20.66 4.83
N VAL A 865 -13.64 -20.33 6.05
CA VAL A 865 -12.37 -20.84 6.61
C VAL A 865 -12.69 -21.90 7.66
N TYR A 866 -12.27 -23.14 7.44
CA TYR A 866 -12.40 -24.24 8.39
C TYR A 866 -11.13 -24.38 9.22
N VAL A 867 -11.27 -24.62 10.52
CA VAL A 867 -10.20 -24.88 11.48
C VAL A 867 -10.44 -26.25 12.13
N ILE A 868 -9.43 -27.12 12.05
CA ILE A 868 -9.60 -28.56 12.27
C ILE A 868 -8.46 -29.11 13.13
N GLY A 869 -8.80 -29.84 14.18
CA GLY A 869 -7.83 -30.54 15.03
C GLY A 869 -6.94 -29.59 15.82
N GLY A 870 -5.66 -29.98 15.98
CA GLY A 870 -4.67 -29.26 16.79
C GLY A 870 -4.69 -29.65 18.26
N TYR A 871 -3.87 -28.98 19.06
CA TYR A 871 -3.75 -29.24 20.49
C TYR A 871 -4.51 -28.19 21.31
N ARG A 872 -5.21 -28.68 22.35
CA ARG A 872 -5.84 -27.87 23.38
C ARG A 872 -5.55 -28.49 24.75
N GLY A 873 -5.04 -27.70 25.69
CA GLY A 873 -4.65 -28.22 27.01
C GLY A 873 -3.63 -29.37 26.95
N GLY A 874 -2.81 -29.42 25.90
CA GLY A 874 -1.80 -30.47 25.67
C GLY A 874 -2.33 -31.78 25.07
N ALA A 875 -3.60 -31.85 24.67
CA ALA A 875 -4.21 -33.03 24.03
C ALA A 875 -4.73 -32.70 22.61
N PRO A 876 -4.64 -33.64 21.66
CA PRO A 876 -5.25 -33.49 20.33
C PRO A 876 -6.79 -33.35 20.41
N ALA A 877 -7.31 -32.28 19.82
CA ALA A 877 -8.72 -31.92 19.77
C ALA A 877 -9.45 -32.66 18.63
N ARG A 878 -10.72 -33.02 18.85
CA ARG A 878 -11.61 -33.59 17.81
C ARG A 878 -12.50 -32.53 17.19
N GLU A 879 -12.62 -31.40 17.85
CA GLU A 879 -13.49 -30.30 17.49
C GLU A 879 -12.98 -29.61 16.24
N ALA A 880 -13.90 -29.37 15.31
CA ALA A 880 -13.68 -28.53 14.14
C ALA A 880 -14.71 -27.40 14.13
N GLU A 881 -14.34 -26.29 13.52
CA GLU A 881 -15.14 -25.08 13.44
C GLU A 881 -14.91 -24.39 12.10
N PHE A 882 -15.83 -23.55 11.67
CA PHE A 882 -15.65 -22.74 10.47
C PHE A 882 -16.07 -21.29 10.71
N TYR A 883 -15.41 -20.38 10.01
CA TYR A 883 -15.73 -18.97 9.94
C TYR A 883 -16.51 -18.67 8.67
N ASP A 884 -17.64 -18.00 8.85
CA ASP A 884 -18.45 -17.42 7.77
C ASP A 884 -18.14 -15.91 7.68
N PRO A 885 -17.40 -15.43 6.65
CA PRO A 885 -17.06 -14.03 6.52
C PRO A 885 -18.26 -13.09 6.35
N LEU A 886 -19.38 -13.61 5.81
CA LEU A 886 -20.61 -12.84 5.62
C LEU A 886 -21.30 -12.59 6.97
N LYS A 887 -21.32 -13.60 7.84
CA LYS A 887 -21.89 -13.49 9.19
C LYS A 887 -20.93 -12.93 10.22
N LYS A 888 -19.62 -12.97 9.92
CA LYS A 888 -18.53 -12.64 10.84
C LYS A 888 -18.60 -13.47 12.12
N THR A 889 -18.93 -14.75 12.00
CA THR A 889 -19.07 -15.65 13.14
C THR A 889 -18.38 -16.99 12.89
N TRP A 890 -17.81 -17.54 13.97
CA TRP A 890 -17.34 -18.92 14.01
C TRP A 890 -18.47 -19.84 14.47
N SER A 891 -18.61 -20.99 13.82
CA SER A 891 -19.62 -22.00 14.13
C SER A 891 -19.00 -23.39 14.23
N PRO A 892 -19.40 -24.23 15.20
CA PRO A 892 -18.89 -25.59 15.31
C PRO A 892 -19.44 -26.49 14.19
N VAL A 893 -18.65 -27.47 13.76
CA VAL A 893 -19.09 -28.56 12.89
C VAL A 893 -18.97 -29.90 13.61
N ALA A 894 -19.35 -30.99 12.95
CA ALA A 894 -19.20 -32.32 13.52
C ALA A 894 -17.75 -32.60 13.93
N ASN A 895 -17.61 -33.34 15.02
CA ASN A 895 -16.30 -33.74 15.53
C ASN A 895 -15.65 -34.78 14.60
N MET A 896 -14.33 -34.65 14.46
CA MET A 896 -13.49 -35.61 13.74
C MET A 896 -13.65 -37.02 14.32
N VAL A 897 -13.43 -38.05 13.48
CA VAL A 897 -13.40 -39.45 13.93
C VAL A 897 -12.30 -39.64 14.98
N GLN A 898 -11.13 -39.06 14.74
CA GLN A 898 -10.00 -39.02 15.67
C GLN A 898 -9.40 -37.62 15.72
N GLY A 899 -9.12 -37.15 16.94
CA GLY A 899 -8.44 -35.87 17.15
C GLY A 899 -6.95 -36.02 16.88
N VAL A 900 -6.40 -35.09 16.11
CA VAL A 900 -5.01 -35.11 15.63
C VAL A 900 -4.40 -33.72 15.76
N GLY A 901 -3.11 -33.66 16.10
CA GLY A 901 -2.32 -32.43 16.09
C GLY A 901 -1.08 -32.58 15.20
N ASN A 902 -0.60 -31.48 14.60
CA ASN A 902 0.46 -31.50 13.58
C ASN A 902 0.13 -32.42 12.39
N ALA A 903 -1.16 -32.48 12.05
CA ALA A 903 -1.68 -33.14 10.86
C ALA A 903 -1.62 -32.17 9.67
N THR A 904 -1.98 -32.66 8.48
CA THR A 904 -2.18 -31.84 7.30
C THR A 904 -3.60 -31.99 6.78
N ALA A 905 -4.12 -30.92 6.17
CA ALA A 905 -5.42 -30.94 5.52
C ALA A 905 -5.35 -30.25 4.16
N CYS A 906 -6.15 -30.73 3.21
CA CYS A 906 -6.41 -30.03 1.97
C CYS A 906 -7.85 -30.27 1.50
N VAL A 907 -8.32 -29.40 0.64
CA VAL A 907 -9.62 -29.54 -0.02
C VAL A 907 -9.40 -30.16 -1.39
N LEU A 908 -10.18 -31.19 -1.68
CA LEU A 908 -10.21 -31.82 -2.99
C LEU A 908 -11.68 -31.90 -3.40
N ARG A 909 -12.04 -31.13 -4.45
CA ARG A 909 -13.43 -30.86 -4.84
C ARG A 909 -14.16 -30.19 -3.66
N ASP A 910 -15.20 -30.81 -3.13
CA ASP A 910 -15.99 -30.28 -2.01
C ASP A 910 -15.74 -31.00 -0.68
N ILE A 911 -14.62 -31.72 -0.58
CA ILE A 911 -14.33 -32.59 0.55
C ILE A 911 -13.01 -32.16 1.20
N ILE A 912 -13.03 -32.01 2.52
CA ILE A 912 -11.82 -31.77 3.30
C ILE A 912 -11.22 -33.12 3.68
N TYR A 913 -9.97 -33.36 3.31
CA TYR A 913 -9.19 -34.53 3.71
C TYR A 913 -8.20 -34.13 4.79
N VAL A 914 -8.11 -34.92 5.86
CA VAL A 914 -7.12 -34.78 6.94
C VAL A 914 -6.30 -36.05 7.03
N THR A 915 -4.98 -35.87 7.00
CA THR A 915 -4.01 -36.97 6.94
C THR A 915 -2.92 -36.79 7.99
N GLY A 916 -2.50 -37.92 8.58
CA GLY A 916 -1.36 -37.97 9.48
C GLY A 916 -1.60 -37.29 10.82
N GLY A 917 -0.51 -36.76 11.38
CA GLY A 917 -0.49 -36.08 12.66
C GLY A 917 -0.46 -37.03 13.85
N HIS A 918 -0.29 -36.44 15.02
CA HIS A 918 -0.15 -37.13 16.28
C HIS A 918 -1.49 -37.34 16.99
N TYR A 919 -1.65 -38.49 17.63
CA TYR A 919 -2.73 -38.77 18.57
C TYR A 919 -2.18 -39.41 19.87
N GLY A 920 -3.01 -39.46 20.92
CA GLY A 920 -2.62 -40.01 22.24
C GLY A 920 -1.97 -38.99 23.19
N TYR A 921 -1.59 -39.43 24.40
CA TYR A 921 -1.04 -38.53 25.43
C TYR A 921 0.29 -37.93 24.96
N ARG A 922 0.35 -36.60 24.88
CA ARG A 922 1.48 -35.83 24.31
C ARG A 922 1.85 -36.21 22.86
N GLY A 923 0.93 -36.81 22.10
CA GLY A 923 1.16 -37.14 20.69
C GLY A 923 2.13 -38.30 20.44
N SER A 924 2.11 -39.34 21.28
CA SER A 924 3.05 -40.47 21.20
C SER A 924 2.91 -41.36 19.97
N CYS A 925 1.82 -41.23 19.20
CA CYS A 925 1.51 -42.11 18.07
C CYS A 925 1.15 -41.29 16.82
N THR A 926 1.54 -41.79 15.63
CA THR A 926 1.14 -41.22 14.34
C THR A 926 -0.16 -41.86 13.87
N TYR A 927 -1.12 -41.05 13.42
CA TYR A 927 -2.40 -41.53 12.90
C TYR A 927 -2.27 -41.92 11.42
N ASP A 928 -2.65 -43.15 11.09
CA ASP A 928 -2.43 -43.76 9.77
C ASP A 928 -3.63 -43.64 8.82
N LYS A 929 -4.82 -43.37 9.35
CA LYS A 929 -6.07 -43.27 8.59
C LYS A 929 -6.29 -41.85 8.06
N ILE A 930 -6.80 -41.77 6.83
CA ILE A 930 -7.25 -40.51 6.24
C ILE A 930 -8.72 -40.30 6.57
N GLN A 931 -9.01 -39.16 7.21
CA GLN A 931 -10.35 -38.74 7.56
C GLN A 931 -10.86 -37.77 6.49
N ARG A 932 -12.11 -37.91 6.05
CA ARG A 932 -12.76 -36.93 5.18
C ARG A 932 -13.94 -36.29 5.87
N TYR A 933 -14.16 -35.01 5.61
CA TYR A 933 -15.33 -34.26 6.03
C TYR A 933 -16.16 -33.84 4.82
N ARG A 934 -17.46 -34.09 4.92
CA ARG A 934 -18.46 -33.66 3.96
C ARG A 934 -19.28 -32.51 4.54
N SER A 935 -19.15 -31.32 3.97
CA SER A 935 -19.84 -30.11 4.46
C SER A 935 -21.36 -30.20 4.32
N ASP A 936 -21.84 -30.88 3.28
CA ASP A 936 -23.26 -31.06 2.98
C ASP A 936 -23.97 -31.98 3.98
N LEU A 937 -23.27 -33.01 4.47
CA LEU A 937 -23.77 -33.91 5.51
C LEU A 937 -23.40 -33.47 6.93
N ASN A 938 -22.41 -32.58 7.07
CA ASN A 938 -21.77 -32.26 8.33
C ASN A 938 -21.29 -33.54 9.06
N GLU A 939 -20.55 -34.39 8.35
CA GLU A 939 -20.10 -35.69 8.87
C GLU A 939 -18.64 -36.00 8.51
N TRP A 940 -17.96 -36.68 9.44
CA TRP A 940 -16.61 -37.22 9.25
C TRP A 940 -16.64 -38.73 9.01
N SER A 941 -15.85 -39.20 8.06
CA SER A 941 -15.68 -40.64 7.78
C SER A 941 -14.23 -40.99 7.49
N ILE A 942 -13.87 -42.26 7.63
CA ILE A 942 -12.55 -42.76 7.22
C ILE A 942 -12.61 -43.17 5.75
N VAL A 943 -11.62 -42.76 4.97
CA VAL A 943 -11.53 -43.07 3.55
C VAL A 943 -10.65 -44.28 3.31
N THR A 944 -9.38 -44.17 3.70
CA THR A 944 -8.34 -45.16 3.42
C THR A 944 -7.23 -45.07 4.47
N ILE A 945 -6.22 -45.91 4.36
CA ILE A 945 -5.01 -45.91 5.20
C ILE A 945 -3.85 -45.41 4.36
N SER A 946 -3.09 -44.45 4.89
CA SER A 946 -1.86 -43.98 4.24
C SER A 946 -0.81 -45.11 4.25
N PRO A 947 -0.19 -45.44 3.10
CA PRO A 947 0.88 -46.45 3.03
C PRO A 947 2.09 -46.09 3.90
N HIS A 948 2.42 -44.80 3.98
CA HIS A 948 3.55 -44.27 4.73
C HIS A 948 3.10 -43.13 5.66
N PRO A 949 2.50 -43.45 6.83
CA PRO A 949 1.99 -42.44 7.73
C PRO A 949 3.12 -41.76 8.51
N GLU A 950 3.21 -40.44 8.38
CA GLU A 950 4.24 -39.61 9.02
C GLU A 950 3.59 -38.38 9.67
N TYR A 951 4.31 -37.74 10.60
CA TYR A 951 3.93 -36.43 11.15
C TYR A 951 4.72 -35.32 10.45
N GLY A 952 4.18 -34.10 10.45
CA GLY A 952 4.78 -32.98 9.72
C GLY A 952 4.82 -33.19 8.20
N LEU A 953 3.94 -34.05 7.67
CA LEU A 953 3.60 -34.17 6.25
C LEU A 953 2.84 -32.95 5.76
N CYS A 954 2.82 -32.76 4.44
CA CYS A 954 1.90 -31.87 3.76
C CYS A 954 1.04 -32.66 2.76
N SER A 955 -0.23 -32.29 2.69
CA SER A 955 -1.20 -32.79 1.72
C SER A 955 -1.51 -31.71 0.71
N VAL A 956 -1.39 -32.02 -0.58
CA VAL A 956 -1.66 -31.10 -1.68
C VAL A 956 -2.64 -31.74 -2.65
N ALA A 957 -3.68 -31.01 -3.05
CA ALA A 957 -4.58 -31.42 -4.12
C ALA A 957 -4.05 -30.93 -5.47
N LEU A 958 -3.89 -31.85 -6.42
CA LEU A 958 -3.49 -31.52 -7.80
C LEU A 958 -4.09 -32.56 -8.75
N ASN A 959 -4.60 -32.13 -9.91
CA ASN A 959 -5.16 -33.02 -10.95
C ASN A 959 -6.21 -34.02 -10.41
N ASN A 960 -7.13 -33.53 -9.56
CA ASN A 960 -8.15 -34.34 -8.89
C ASN A 960 -7.62 -35.48 -7.99
N LYS A 961 -6.37 -35.39 -7.54
CA LYS A 961 -5.73 -36.39 -6.69
C LYS A 961 -5.11 -35.74 -5.45
N LEU A 962 -4.93 -36.57 -4.42
CA LEU A 962 -4.32 -36.18 -3.16
C LEU A 962 -2.85 -36.61 -3.15
N HIS A 963 -1.93 -35.67 -3.03
CA HIS A 963 -0.50 -35.92 -2.91
C HIS A 963 -0.03 -35.70 -1.47
N LEU A 964 0.72 -36.66 -0.94
CA LEU A 964 1.38 -36.57 0.36
C LEU A 964 2.88 -36.43 0.17
N VAL A 965 3.44 -35.36 0.73
CA VAL A 965 4.85 -34.98 0.58
C VAL A 965 5.43 -34.54 1.93
N GLY A 966 6.75 -34.66 2.08
CA GLY A 966 7.47 -34.27 3.30
C GLY A 966 7.48 -35.37 4.38
N GLY A 967 7.51 -34.96 5.64
CA GLY A 967 7.68 -35.89 6.76
C GLY A 967 9.15 -36.34 6.96
N GLN A 968 9.35 -37.45 7.66
CA GLN A 968 10.69 -38.03 7.88
C GLN A 968 11.25 -38.80 6.68
N THR A 969 10.52 -38.84 5.57
CA THR A 969 10.86 -39.60 4.38
C THR A 969 11.07 -38.68 3.18
N THR A 970 11.52 -39.26 2.07
CA THR A 970 11.51 -38.61 0.74
C THR A 970 10.39 -39.16 -0.13
N ILE A 971 9.49 -39.97 0.42
CA ILE A 971 8.46 -40.66 -0.36
C ILE A 971 7.38 -39.64 -0.74
N THR A 972 6.95 -39.68 -1.99
CA THR A 972 5.79 -38.94 -2.49
C THR A 972 4.71 -39.94 -2.83
N ASP A 973 3.61 -39.92 -2.08
CA ASP A 973 2.47 -40.80 -2.32
C ASP A 973 1.33 -40.02 -2.96
N CYS A 974 0.67 -40.64 -3.94
CA CYS A 974 -0.49 -40.10 -4.65
C CYS A 974 -1.69 -41.03 -4.44
N TYR A 975 -2.79 -40.48 -3.94
CA TYR A 975 -4.07 -41.18 -3.79
C TYR A 975 -5.08 -40.67 -4.81
N ASP A 976 -5.66 -41.60 -5.56
CA ASP A 976 -6.75 -41.36 -6.50
C ASP A 976 -8.07 -41.76 -5.81
N PRO A 977 -8.90 -40.78 -5.36
CA PRO A 977 -10.13 -41.08 -4.62
C PRO A 977 -11.23 -41.67 -5.50
N GLU A 978 -11.16 -41.55 -6.83
CA GLU A 978 -12.15 -42.14 -7.73
C GLU A 978 -11.92 -43.63 -7.92
N LYS A 979 -10.65 -44.04 -7.96
CA LYS A 979 -10.25 -45.44 -8.13
C LYS A 979 -9.96 -46.15 -6.82
N ASP A 980 -9.84 -45.40 -5.73
CA ASP A 980 -9.37 -45.87 -4.43
C ASP A 980 -7.98 -46.55 -4.53
N GLU A 981 -7.08 -45.93 -5.28
CA GLU A 981 -5.73 -46.47 -5.56
C GLU A 981 -4.63 -45.55 -5.04
N TRP A 982 -3.58 -46.17 -4.48
CA TRP A 982 -2.33 -45.50 -4.12
C TRP A 982 -1.25 -45.76 -5.17
N ARG A 983 -0.47 -44.73 -5.47
CA ARG A 983 0.72 -44.82 -6.31
C ARG A 983 1.85 -44.02 -5.69
N GLN A 984 3.03 -44.63 -5.65
CA GLN A 984 4.23 -43.93 -5.27
C GLN A 984 4.80 -43.21 -6.49
N MET A 985 5.10 -41.93 -6.32
CA MET A 985 5.70 -41.06 -7.33
C MET A 985 7.20 -40.95 -7.10
N ALA A 986 7.90 -40.18 -7.95
CA ALA A 986 9.32 -39.92 -7.75
C ALA A 986 9.60 -39.34 -6.35
N PRO A 987 10.69 -39.78 -5.70
CA PRO A 987 11.01 -39.32 -4.36
C PRO A 987 11.52 -37.88 -4.38
N MET A 988 11.22 -37.14 -3.32
CA MET A 988 11.77 -35.81 -3.05
C MET A 988 13.29 -35.85 -2.95
N MET A 989 13.93 -34.72 -3.21
CA MET A 989 15.39 -34.59 -3.16
C MET A 989 15.91 -34.55 -1.72
N GLU A 990 15.12 -33.98 -0.80
CA GLU A 990 15.47 -33.87 0.61
C GLU A 990 14.26 -34.19 1.51
N ARG A 991 14.50 -34.98 2.56
CA ARG A 991 13.50 -35.23 3.60
C ARG A 991 13.30 -33.97 4.46
N ARG A 992 12.06 -33.58 4.72
CA ARG A 992 11.72 -32.33 5.41
C ARG A 992 10.39 -32.45 6.13
N MET A 993 10.38 -32.08 7.41
CA MET A 993 9.15 -31.98 8.20
C MET A 993 8.72 -30.55 8.38
N GLU A 994 7.40 -30.37 8.53
CA GLU A 994 6.80 -29.06 8.80
C GLU A 994 7.24 -28.03 7.75
N CYS A 995 7.34 -28.49 6.50
CA CYS A 995 7.52 -27.66 5.33
C CYS A 995 6.19 -27.00 4.94
N GLY A 996 6.25 -26.02 4.04
CA GLY A 996 5.07 -25.51 3.35
C GLY A 996 4.96 -26.19 1.99
N ALA A 997 3.78 -26.70 1.62
CA ALA A 997 3.55 -27.27 0.29
C ALA A 997 2.27 -26.72 -0.35
N ILE A 998 2.35 -26.38 -1.63
CA ILE A 998 1.22 -25.85 -2.40
C ILE A 998 1.21 -26.40 -3.83
N ALA A 999 0.02 -26.48 -4.42
CA ALA A 999 -0.12 -26.60 -5.86
C ALA A 999 -0.07 -25.21 -6.49
N MET A 1000 0.78 -25.03 -7.50
CA MET A 1000 0.91 -23.79 -8.24
C MET A 1000 1.33 -24.12 -9.66
N ASN A 1001 0.67 -23.55 -10.67
CA ASN A 1001 1.05 -23.71 -12.07
C ASN A 1001 1.21 -25.19 -12.48
N GLY A 1002 0.22 -26.04 -12.17
CA GLY A 1002 0.24 -27.46 -12.52
C GLY A 1002 1.30 -28.31 -11.81
N CYS A 1003 2.09 -27.75 -10.90
CA CYS A 1003 3.17 -28.41 -10.18
C CYS A 1003 2.94 -28.35 -8.66
N ILE A 1004 3.63 -29.23 -7.91
CA ILE A 1004 3.67 -29.14 -6.45
C ILE A 1004 4.97 -28.48 -6.04
N TYR A 1005 4.90 -27.45 -5.21
CA TYR A 1005 6.08 -26.81 -4.63
C TYR A 1005 6.15 -27.15 -3.15
N VAL A 1006 7.34 -27.50 -2.67
CA VAL A 1006 7.62 -27.75 -1.26
C VAL A 1006 8.77 -26.85 -0.81
N THR A 1007 8.56 -26.15 0.29
CA THR A 1007 9.41 -25.05 0.75
C THR A 1007 9.85 -25.25 2.19
N GLY A 1008 11.12 -24.94 2.47
CA GLY A 1008 11.65 -24.91 3.84
C GLY A 1008 11.47 -26.23 4.60
N GLY A 1009 11.19 -26.15 5.89
CA GLY A 1009 11.06 -27.28 6.80
C GLY A 1009 12.37 -27.63 7.51
N TYR A 1010 12.31 -28.66 8.35
CA TYR A 1010 13.46 -29.12 9.15
C TYR A 1010 13.89 -30.54 8.74
N SER A 1011 15.19 -30.72 8.50
CA SER A 1011 15.79 -32.02 8.19
C SER A 1011 16.47 -32.57 9.44
N TYR A 1012 15.86 -33.57 10.08
CA TYR A 1012 16.44 -34.24 11.25
C TYR A 1012 17.77 -34.94 10.93
N SER A 1013 17.91 -35.49 9.73
CA SER A 1013 19.17 -36.11 9.29
C SER A 1013 20.32 -35.12 9.20
N LYS A 1014 20.05 -33.84 8.88
CA LYS A 1014 21.06 -32.78 8.81
C LYS A 1014 21.15 -31.95 10.08
N GLY A 1015 20.14 -32.01 10.96
CA GLY A 1015 20.04 -31.17 12.14
C GLY A 1015 19.88 -29.68 11.79
N SER A 1016 19.24 -29.36 10.65
CA SER A 1016 19.21 -28.00 10.11
C SER A 1016 17.86 -27.62 9.50
N TYR A 1017 17.50 -26.35 9.63
CA TYR A 1017 16.43 -25.71 8.88
C TYR A 1017 16.82 -25.59 7.41
N LEU A 1018 15.86 -25.87 6.52
CA LEU A 1018 16.06 -25.81 5.08
C LEU A 1018 15.54 -24.48 4.55
N GLN A 1019 16.19 -24.02 3.47
CA GLN A 1019 15.75 -22.86 2.70
C GLN A 1019 15.33 -23.25 1.27
N SER A 1020 15.60 -24.48 0.83
CA SER A 1020 15.38 -24.85 -0.58
C SER A 1020 13.89 -24.94 -0.92
N ILE A 1021 13.57 -24.58 -2.15
CA ILE A 1021 12.27 -24.81 -2.79
C ILE A 1021 12.45 -25.96 -3.78
N GLU A 1022 11.71 -27.04 -3.56
CA GLU A 1022 11.60 -28.16 -4.49
C GLU A 1022 10.29 -28.06 -5.27
N LYS A 1023 10.34 -28.36 -6.56
CA LYS A 1023 9.20 -28.41 -7.46
C LYS A 1023 9.07 -29.83 -8.00
N TYR A 1024 7.86 -30.37 -7.94
CA TYR A 1024 7.47 -31.63 -8.57
C TYR A 1024 6.67 -31.35 -9.83
N ASP A 1025 7.16 -31.87 -10.94
CA ASP A 1025 6.45 -31.90 -12.21
C ASP A 1025 5.75 -33.27 -12.37
N PRO A 1026 4.40 -33.32 -12.35
CA PRO A 1026 3.66 -34.57 -12.45
C PRO A 1026 3.72 -35.21 -13.84
N GLU A 1027 4.06 -34.47 -14.90
CA GLU A 1027 4.17 -35.02 -16.25
C GLU A 1027 5.49 -35.77 -16.44
N GLN A 1028 6.57 -35.23 -15.88
CA GLN A 1028 7.89 -35.84 -15.91
C GLN A 1028 8.11 -36.85 -14.79
N ASP A 1029 7.20 -36.88 -13.80
CA ASP A 1029 7.36 -37.57 -12.52
C ASP A 1029 8.75 -37.30 -11.92
N LYS A 1030 9.05 -36.02 -11.67
CA LYS A 1030 10.40 -35.60 -11.27
C LYS A 1030 10.38 -34.40 -10.33
N TRP A 1031 11.27 -34.44 -9.34
CA TRP A 1031 11.59 -33.32 -8.46
C TRP A 1031 12.83 -32.54 -8.94
N GLU A 1032 12.78 -31.23 -8.80
CA GLU A 1032 13.91 -30.32 -9.04
C GLU A 1032 13.97 -29.20 -8.01
N ILE A 1033 15.17 -28.69 -7.71
CA ILE A 1033 15.34 -27.51 -6.84
C ILE A 1033 15.27 -26.27 -7.72
N VAL A 1034 14.31 -25.39 -7.45
CA VAL A 1034 14.03 -24.21 -8.29
C VAL A 1034 14.42 -22.88 -7.65
N GLY A 1035 14.66 -22.87 -6.35
CA GLY A 1035 14.99 -21.63 -5.64
C GLY A 1035 15.25 -21.85 -4.16
N SER A 1036 15.31 -20.73 -3.44
CA SER A 1036 15.47 -20.71 -1.99
C SER A 1036 14.63 -19.59 -1.36
N LEU A 1037 14.08 -19.88 -0.18
CA LEU A 1037 13.47 -18.93 0.73
C LEU A 1037 14.48 -17.84 1.16
N PRO A 1038 14.03 -16.63 1.50
CA PRO A 1038 14.90 -15.55 2.00
C PRO A 1038 15.63 -15.93 3.30
N SER A 1039 15.00 -16.77 4.12
CA SER A 1039 15.57 -17.34 5.34
C SER A 1039 15.17 -18.80 5.50
N ALA A 1040 15.97 -19.58 6.20
CA ALA A 1040 15.65 -20.98 6.52
C ALA A 1040 14.61 -21.01 7.64
N MET A 1041 13.57 -21.85 7.51
CA MET A 1041 12.46 -21.87 8.47
C MET A 1041 11.68 -23.19 8.41
N ARG A 1042 10.89 -23.48 9.45
CA ARG A 1042 9.84 -24.53 9.47
C ARG A 1042 8.52 -23.93 9.95
N SER A 1043 7.43 -24.66 9.79
CA SER A 1043 6.09 -24.30 10.30
C SER A 1043 5.59 -22.93 9.81
N HIS A 1044 6.07 -22.47 8.65
CA HIS A 1044 5.61 -21.24 8.01
C HIS A 1044 4.30 -21.47 7.26
N GLY A 1045 3.51 -20.41 7.11
CA GLY A 1045 2.36 -20.43 6.21
C GLY A 1045 2.82 -20.40 4.75
N CYS A 1046 2.17 -21.16 3.88
CA CYS A 1046 2.45 -21.18 2.45
C CYS A 1046 1.14 -21.21 1.67
N VAL A 1047 0.86 -20.18 0.86
CA VAL A 1047 -0.35 -20.09 0.03
C VAL A 1047 -0.04 -19.55 -1.37
N CYS A 1048 -0.84 -19.95 -2.36
CA CYS A 1048 -0.74 -19.46 -3.74
C CYS A 1048 -1.75 -18.33 -3.97
N VAL A 1049 -1.30 -17.10 -4.17
CA VAL A 1049 -2.17 -15.96 -4.45
C VAL A 1049 -2.09 -15.61 -5.93
N TYR A 1050 -3.24 -15.44 -6.57
CA TYR A 1050 -3.34 -15.01 -7.96
C TYR A 1050 -3.62 -13.52 -8.00
N SER A 1051 -2.72 -12.74 -8.58
CA SER A 1051 -2.91 -11.29 -8.75
C SER A 1051 -3.89 -10.99 -9.88
N VAL A 1052 -4.80 -10.04 -9.66
CA VAL A 1052 -5.88 -9.69 -10.60
C VAL A 1052 -5.92 -8.20 -10.89
#